data_AF-A0A0B5B672-F1
#
_entry.id   AF-A0A0B5B672-F1
#
_cell.length_a   1.000
_cell.length_b   1.000
_cell.length_c   1.000
_cell.angle_alpha   90.00
_cell.angle_beta   90.00
_cell.angle_gamma   90.00
#
_symmetry.space_group_name_H-M   'P 1'
#
loop_
_entity.id
_entity.type
_entity.pdbx_description
1 polymer ?
#
loop_
_entity_poly.entity_id
_entity_poly.type
_entity_poly.pdbx_seq_one_letter_code
_entity_poly.pdbx_strand_id
1 'polypeptide(L)'
;MEPIVTIKESCRKCYRCVRSCPVKAIKVEQSHTEIIFDRCIGCGNCLSNCPQQAKVVADKVTVTEELLGAEGVVVAVLGSSFPTYFHNVAPGQLVAGLKQLGFGEVHEGAYGAELVAADYALITAAGDRPHITSHCPAIVDLIERHYPKLLPSLVPVVTPMVAMGRFLKDALGPRARVVYISSCIAAKFETQMKETRGAIDVVLTYKELEGVFRSRGITLSTLAEEPFDGVQPGNGRLFPLSEGTFRAFSIPADPFDTEIVAACGEVNVMGIINDLAAGRISPRIADLRFCYDGCIGGPGRNRALTEFYRRNLVINHYRKSVPYRTAPHYEGTPETVALQRTFASKHARLEAPTANDVKKILQATNKYAIKDELNCRACGYRTCREYAVAVFQGLAEIEMCLPYTLQQLEEDRGRLIQKYELARRELDREYGDEFIVGSDRKTLEVLGLIKQVGPTPTTVLIRGESGTGKELTARAIHRYSKRNDKPLVTVNCTTITDSLLESELFGHKRGAFTGAIAEKKGLFEAADGGTIFLDEIGDITPKLQAELLRVLDMGEVRPVGGTAAKKVDVRLIAATNRNLEEGVREGWFREDLYYRLNVFTITMPPLRSRVESVPILALHFLEKASTKLNKKIVAIEERAIKALVQYPWPGNIREMQNVIERASVLTHDDVIRLENLPRAFSERHENDSLATLDTRSSFRAERERHVVKLEKKLVQRFLTEANGNVTQAAKLANIPRRTFYRLLDKYRLKERDAKGRHLIDEE
;
A
#
# COMPACT_ATOMS: atom_id res chain seq x y z
N MET A 1 10.37 32.82 14.30
CA MET A 1 10.35 31.97 13.10
C MET A 1 11.39 30.88 13.29
N GLU A 2 11.00 29.63 13.15
CA GLU A 2 11.90 28.50 13.35
C GLU A 2 13.03 28.51 12.31
N PRO A 3 14.32 28.41 12.70
CA PRO A 3 15.43 28.48 11.75
C PRO A 3 15.58 27.29 10.80
N ILE A 4 14.94 26.17 11.10
CA ILE A 4 14.94 24.97 10.25
C ILE A 4 13.49 24.51 10.10
N VAL A 5 13.03 24.36 8.87
CA VAL A 5 11.66 23.97 8.53
C VAL A 5 11.65 22.68 7.71
N THR A 6 10.49 22.03 7.67
CA THR A 6 10.28 20.82 6.87
C THR A 6 9.35 21.12 5.69
N ILE A 7 9.82 20.86 4.47
CA ILE A 7 8.98 20.79 3.27
C ILE A 7 8.22 19.46 3.33
N LYS A 8 6.94 19.52 3.70
CA LYS A 8 6.13 18.34 4.05
C LYS A 8 5.97 17.39 2.86
N GLU A 9 5.79 17.95 1.67
CA GLU A 9 5.56 17.26 0.40
C GLU A 9 6.80 16.47 -0.05
N SER A 10 7.99 16.92 0.36
CA SER A 10 9.26 16.27 0.04
C SER A 10 9.66 15.20 1.06
N CYS A 11 9.04 15.16 2.24
CA CYS A 11 9.42 14.21 3.28
C CYS A 11 8.82 12.83 3.02
N ARG A 12 9.67 11.79 2.90
CA ARG A 12 9.27 10.40 2.63
C ARG A 12 9.46 9.46 3.82
N LYS A 13 9.46 9.98 5.06
CA LYS A 13 9.59 9.19 6.30
C LYS A 13 10.75 8.17 6.35
N CYS A 14 11.90 8.44 5.73
CA CYS A 14 13.06 7.56 5.85
C CYS A 14 13.72 7.56 7.27
N TYR A 15 13.22 8.42 8.17
CA TYR A 15 13.66 8.64 9.55
C TYR A 15 15.15 8.95 9.74
N ARG A 16 15.91 9.17 8.66
CA ARG A 16 17.36 9.47 8.73
C ARG A 16 17.66 10.67 9.62
N CYS A 17 16.81 11.70 9.56
CA CYS A 17 16.94 12.88 10.42
C CYS A 17 16.80 12.53 11.91
N VAL A 18 15.85 11.66 12.30
CA VAL A 18 15.63 11.19 13.69
C VAL A 18 16.85 10.41 14.18
N ARG A 19 17.42 9.55 13.32
CA ARG A 19 18.64 8.78 13.60
C ARG A 19 19.85 9.69 13.83
N SER A 20 19.99 10.74 13.01
CA SER A 20 21.12 11.70 13.06
C SER A 20 20.97 12.83 14.09
N CYS A 21 19.82 12.93 14.76
CA CYS A 21 19.59 14.00 15.73
C CYS A 21 20.22 13.63 17.08
N PRO A 22 21.20 14.39 17.59
CA PRO A 22 21.90 14.08 18.85
C PRO A 22 21.00 14.15 20.07
N VAL A 23 20.06 15.10 20.05
CA VAL A 23 19.19 15.46 21.19
C VAL A 23 17.73 15.00 21.03
N LYS A 24 17.46 14.17 20.00
CA LYS A 24 16.11 13.69 19.64
C LYS A 24 15.05 14.80 19.59
N ALA A 25 15.38 15.90 18.90
CA ALA A 25 14.50 17.06 18.69
C ALA A 25 13.68 16.95 17.40
N ILE A 26 13.34 15.73 16.97
CA ILE A 26 12.55 15.50 15.76
C ILE A 26 11.39 14.59 16.12
N LYS A 27 10.18 15.07 15.86
CA LYS A 27 8.93 14.35 16.03
C LYS A 27 8.56 13.63 14.74
N VAL A 28 8.01 12.43 14.85
CA VAL A 28 7.41 11.71 13.72
C VAL A 28 5.90 11.94 13.71
N GLU A 29 5.38 12.29 12.53
CA GLU A 29 3.96 12.52 12.26
C GLU A 29 3.47 11.55 11.17
N GLN A 30 2.16 11.41 11.00
CA GLN A 30 1.54 10.42 10.09
C GLN A 30 1.99 10.49 8.62
N SER A 31 2.49 11.63 8.12
CA SER A 31 2.98 11.76 6.74
C SER A 31 4.42 12.26 6.61
N HIS A 32 5.01 12.82 7.67
CA HIS A 32 6.32 13.48 7.61
C HIS A 32 6.98 13.49 9.00
N THR A 33 8.08 14.25 9.14
CA THR A 33 8.72 14.47 10.43
C THR A 33 8.85 15.97 10.66
N GLU A 34 8.77 16.43 11.89
CA GLU A 34 8.87 17.86 12.23
C GLU A 34 9.97 18.08 13.26
N ILE A 35 10.53 19.30 13.28
CA ILE A 35 11.56 19.68 14.24
C ILE A 35 10.86 20.28 15.44
N ILE A 36 11.25 19.83 16.64
CA ILE A 36 10.74 20.38 17.89
C ILE A 36 11.66 21.54 18.25
N PHE A 37 11.24 22.76 17.93
CA PHE A 37 12.07 23.95 18.10
C PHE A 37 12.61 24.09 19.54
N ASP A 38 11.77 23.85 20.55
CA ASP A 38 12.14 23.96 21.97
C ASP A 38 13.23 22.98 22.42
N ARG A 39 13.47 21.91 21.64
CA ARG A 39 14.52 20.92 21.90
C ARG A 39 15.71 21.06 20.95
N CYS A 40 15.54 21.74 19.83
CA CYS A 40 16.55 21.84 18.79
C CYS A 40 17.73 22.69 19.26
N ILE A 41 18.94 22.25 18.92
CA ILE A 41 20.20 22.97 19.23
C ILE A 41 20.82 23.62 17.99
N GLY A 42 20.10 23.67 16.86
CA GLY A 42 20.58 24.30 15.63
C GLY A 42 21.81 23.67 14.97
N CYS A 43 22.21 22.44 15.34
CA CYS A 43 23.42 21.79 14.79
C CYS A 43 23.35 21.49 13.28
N GLY A 44 22.15 21.45 12.70
CA GLY A 44 21.94 21.22 11.26
C GLY A 44 22.20 19.79 10.77
N ASN A 45 22.41 18.81 11.66
CA ASN A 45 22.58 17.41 11.25
C ASN A 45 21.42 16.87 10.41
N CYS A 46 20.20 17.31 10.73
CA CYS A 46 18.98 16.95 10.00
C CYS A 46 18.98 17.49 8.56
N LEU A 47 19.61 18.64 8.29
CA LEU A 47 19.85 19.19 6.96
C LEU A 47 20.93 18.39 6.23
N SER A 48 22.02 18.09 6.94
CA SER A 48 23.18 17.40 6.38
C SER A 48 22.86 15.98 5.90
N ASN A 49 21.99 15.30 6.64
CA ASN A 49 21.66 13.89 6.45
C ASN A 49 20.28 13.66 5.81
N CYS A 50 19.54 14.67 5.37
CA CYS A 50 18.24 14.45 4.72
C CYS A 50 18.43 14.06 3.24
N PRO A 51 18.18 12.80 2.84
CA PRO A 51 18.36 12.37 1.45
C PRO A 51 17.34 13.02 0.50
N GLN A 52 16.16 13.38 1.02
CA GLN A 52 15.10 14.03 0.26
C GLN A 52 15.23 15.55 0.22
N GLN A 53 16.24 16.12 0.89
CA GLN A 53 16.38 17.58 1.06
C GLN A 53 15.14 18.27 1.65
N ALA A 54 14.27 17.52 2.33
CA ALA A 54 13.03 18.00 2.92
C ALA A 54 13.25 18.87 4.17
N LYS A 55 14.42 18.77 4.81
CA LYS A 55 14.82 19.70 5.87
C LYS A 55 15.58 20.84 5.22
N VAL A 56 15.07 22.06 5.38
CA VAL A 56 15.67 23.27 4.81
C VAL A 56 15.85 24.33 5.88
N VAL A 57 16.84 25.18 5.68
CA VAL A 57 17.01 26.39 6.50
C VAL A 57 15.85 27.31 6.18
N ALA A 58 15.25 27.93 7.19
CA ALA A 58 14.22 28.93 6.97
C ALA A 58 14.82 30.10 6.19
N ASP A 59 14.19 30.39 5.05
CA ASP A 59 14.62 31.41 4.12
C ASP A 59 14.50 32.80 4.77
N LYS A 60 15.60 33.56 4.70
CA LYS A 60 15.67 34.95 5.14
C LYS A 60 16.04 35.91 4.02
N VAL A 61 16.11 35.44 2.77
CA VAL A 61 16.44 36.25 1.60
C VAL A 61 15.44 37.40 1.42
N THR A 62 14.13 37.13 1.45
CA THR A 62 13.11 38.18 1.31
C THR A 62 13.26 39.27 2.38
N VAL A 63 13.52 38.88 3.63
CA VAL A 63 13.73 39.84 4.73
C VAL A 63 14.98 40.68 4.48
N THR A 64 16.07 40.08 3.99
CA THR A 64 17.28 40.85 3.64
C THR A 64 17.03 41.82 2.50
N GLU A 65 16.31 41.41 1.46
CA GLU A 65 15.94 42.27 0.32
C GLU A 65 15.08 43.46 0.77
N GLU A 66 14.13 43.26 1.69
CA GLU A 66 13.35 44.34 2.32
C GLU A 66 14.25 45.31 3.10
N LEU A 67 15.24 44.80 3.85
CA LEU A 67 16.18 45.65 4.58
C LEU A 67 17.07 46.49 3.65
N LEU A 68 17.52 45.91 2.53
CA LEU A 68 18.32 46.58 1.50
C LEU A 68 17.53 47.67 0.77
N GLY A 69 16.21 47.50 0.62
CA GLY A 69 15.34 48.50 -0.01
C GLY A 69 14.86 49.63 0.91
N ALA A 70 15.03 49.50 2.23
CA ALA A 70 14.53 50.46 3.21
C ALA A 70 15.61 51.50 3.60
N GLU A 71 15.20 52.71 3.99
CA GLU A 71 16.13 53.79 4.39
C GLU A 71 17.04 53.38 5.56
N GLY A 72 18.33 53.72 5.47
CA GLY A 72 19.36 53.46 6.50
C GLY A 72 20.56 52.69 5.96
N VAL A 73 21.66 52.65 6.74
CA VAL A 73 22.86 51.88 6.39
C VAL A 73 22.63 50.40 6.71
N VAL A 74 22.81 49.55 5.70
CA VAL A 74 22.79 48.09 5.84
C VAL A 74 24.21 47.56 5.71
N VAL A 75 24.68 46.89 6.76
CA VAL A 75 26.05 46.36 6.87
C VAL A 75 26.04 44.86 6.66
N ALA A 76 26.89 44.36 5.76
CA ALA A 76 27.18 42.95 5.62
C ALA A 76 28.37 42.56 6.50
N VAL A 77 28.23 41.49 7.29
CA VAL A 77 29.34 40.92 8.05
C VAL A 77 29.61 39.50 7.55
N LEU A 78 30.75 39.30 6.91
CA LEU A 78 31.18 37.99 6.43
C LEU A 78 31.75 37.17 7.59
N GLY A 79 31.10 36.07 7.93
CA GLY A 79 31.54 35.16 8.99
C GLY A 79 32.93 34.58 8.68
N SER A 80 33.69 34.24 9.73
CA SER A 80 35.10 33.86 9.62
C SER A 80 35.41 32.64 8.73
N SER A 81 34.40 31.83 8.39
CA SER A 81 34.53 30.67 7.49
C SER A 81 34.33 30.98 6.00
N PHE A 82 34.04 32.24 5.61
CA PHE A 82 33.71 32.61 4.23
C PHE A 82 34.77 32.19 3.19
N PRO A 83 36.10 32.20 3.48
CA PRO A 83 37.11 31.82 2.48
C PRO A 83 36.97 30.36 2.05
N THR A 84 36.34 29.52 2.88
CA THR A 84 36.11 28.10 2.60
C THR A 84 34.89 27.85 1.71
N TYR A 85 33.97 28.80 1.61
CA TYR A 85 32.79 28.70 0.74
C TYR A 85 33.09 29.38 -0.60
N PHE A 86 33.45 30.65 -0.56
CA PHE A 86 33.76 31.50 -1.72
C PHE A 86 35.23 31.39 -2.16
N HIS A 87 35.77 30.18 -2.15
CA HIS A 87 37.19 29.89 -2.45
C HIS A 87 37.62 30.18 -3.89
N ASN A 88 36.66 30.29 -4.83
CA ASN A 88 36.90 30.51 -6.26
C ASN A 88 36.97 32.00 -6.65
N VAL A 89 36.83 32.91 -5.69
CA VAL A 89 36.87 34.36 -5.92
C VAL A 89 37.77 35.03 -4.90
N ALA A 90 38.36 36.16 -5.25
CA ALA A 90 39.13 36.92 -4.28
C ALA A 90 38.18 37.57 -3.25
N PRO A 91 38.59 37.71 -1.96
CA PRO A 91 37.77 38.36 -0.95
C PRO A 91 37.27 39.75 -1.36
N GLY A 92 38.09 40.56 -2.03
CA GLY A 92 37.68 41.88 -2.51
C GLY A 92 36.60 41.85 -3.59
N GLN A 93 36.55 40.79 -4.42
CA GLN A 93 35.46 40.61 -5.40
C GLN A 93 34.14 40.28 -4.71
N LEU A 94 34.19 39.52 -3.61
CA LEU A 94 33.02 39.24 -2.79
C LEU A 94 32.51 40.52 -2.11
N VAL A 95 33.41 41.39 -1.64
CA VAL A 95 33.06 42.72 -1.12
C VAL A 95 32.36 43.56 -2.19
N ALA A 96 32.93 43.66 -3.39
CA ALA A 96 32.34 44.39 -4.51
C ALA A 96 30.94 43.86 -4.86
N GLY A 97 30.78 42.53 -4.90
CA GLY A 97 29.48 41.91 -5.14
C GLY A 97 28.43 42.26 -4.07
N LEU A 98 28.81 42.25 -2.79
CA LEU A 98 27.92 42.66 -1.70
C LEU A 98 27.54 44.13 -1.81
N LYS A 99 28.48 45.02 -2.13
CA LYS A 99 28.15 46.44 -2.35
C LYS A 99 27.22 46.63 -3.55
N GLN A 100 27.41 45.87 -4.62
CA GLN A 100 26.50 45.86 -5.78
C GLN A 100 25.08 45.37 -5.42
N LEU A 101 24.92 44.52 -4.40
CA LEU A 101 23.60 44.15 -3.87
C LEU A 101 22.92 45.27 -3.07
N GLY A 102 23.65 46.32 -2.68
CA GLY A 102 23.13 47.44 -1.90
C GLY A 102 23.61 47.51 -0.45
N PHE A 103 24.58 46.67 -0.04
CA PHE A 103 25.21 46.81 1.28
C PHE A 103 26.10 48.06 1.31
N GLY A 104 25.91 48.92 2.30
CA GLY A 104 26.67 50.16 2.46
C GLY A 104 28.09 49.93 2.94
N GLU A 105 28.28 48.94 3.82
CA GLU A 105 29.59 48.52 4.33
C GLU A 105 29.70 47.00 4.41
N VAL A 106 30.91 46.48 4.22
CA VAL A 106 31.22 45.05 4.27
C VAL A 106 32.39 44.78 5.20
N HIS A 107 32.12 44.08 6.30
CA HIS A 107 33.09 43.81 7.36
C HIS A 107 33.47 42.33 7.46
N GLU A 108 34.67 42.06 7.96
CA GLU A 108 35.12 40.70 8.28
C GLU A 108 34.76 40.34 9.73
N GLY A 109 33.86 39.38 9.91
CA GLY A 109 33.38 38.94 11.23
C GLY A 109 34.44 38.26 12.10
N ALA A 110 35.65 38.04 11.59
CA ALA A 110 36.79 37.58 12.37
C ALA A 110 37.23 38.62 13.42
N TYR A 111 36.99 39.92 13.19
CA TYR A 111 37.27 40.96 14.18
C TYR A 111 36.43 40.80 15.45
N GLY A 112 35.22 40.28 15.32
CA GLY A 112 34.38 39.93 16.48
C GLY A 112 35.02 38.90 17.42
N ALA A 113 35.93 38.06 16.94
CA ALA A 113 36.68 37.13 17.77
C ALA A 113 37.76 37.85 18.60
N GLU A 114 38.31 38.94 18.09
CA GLU A 114 39.31 39.76 18.79
C GLU A 114 38.67 40.60 19.88
N LEU A 115 37.45 41.09 19.64
CA LEU A 115 36.67 41.82 20.65
C LEU A 115 36.45 40.98 21.92
N VAL A 116 36.18 39.68 21.79
CA VAL A 116 35.90 38.80 22.94
C VAL A 116 37.16 38.14 23.52
N ALA A 117 38.31 38.24 22.85
CA ALA A 117 39.53 37.50 23.19
C ALA A 117 39.99 37.75 24.64
N ALA A 118 40.04 39.03 25.04
CA ALA A 118 40.52 39.43 26.36
C ALA A 118 39.64 38.89 27.49
N ASP A 119 38.31 39.03 27.37
CA ASP A 119 37.35 38.53 28.36
C ASP A 119 37.46 37.01 28.52
N TYR A 120 37.56 36.27 27.42
CA TYR A 120 37.77 34.82 27.46
C TYR A 120 39.08 34.45 28.14
N ALA A 121 40.19 35.12 27.81
CA ALA A 121 41.49 34.85 28.40
C ALA A 121 41.50 35.13 29.91
N LEU A 122 40.90 36.24 30.35
CA LEU A 122 40.81 36.61 31.76
C LEU A 122 39.97 35.62 32.57
N ILE A 123 38.75 35.31 32.10
CA ILE A 123 37.83 34.42 32.83
C ILE A 123 38.41 33.01 32.93
N THR A 124 39.02 32.51 31.86
CA THR A 124 39.57 31.16 31.84
C THR A 124 40.89 31.01 32.63
N ALA A 125 41.57 32.12 32.95
CA ALA A 125 42.76 32.12 33.79
C ALA A 125 42.45 32.10 35.30
N ALA A 126 41.32 32.67 35.73
CA ALA A 126 40.96 32.84 37.14
C ALA A 126 40.46 31.56 37.87
N GLY A 127 40.61 30.38 37.25
CA GLY A 127 39.79 29.17 37.43
C GLY A 127 39.48 28.69 38.86
N ASP A 128 38.20 28.71 39.20
CA ASP A 128 37.57 28.10 40.40
C ASP A 128 36.70 26.87 40.07
N ARG A 129 36.38 26.66 38.78
CA ARG A 129 35.54 25.58 38.25
C ARG A 129 35.78 25.38 36.74
N PRO A 130 35.23 24.32 36.11
CA PRO A 130 35.33 24.15 34.67
C PRO A 130 34.65 25.25 33.87
N HIS A 131 35.37 25.81 32.90
CA HIS A 131 34.86 26.83 31.97
C HIS A 131 34.61 26.24 30.58
N ILE A 132 33.34 26.11 30.21
CA ILE A 132 32.90 25.72 28.87
C ILE A 132 32.77 26.96 28.01
N THR A 133 33.52 26.99 26.91
CA THR A 133 33.43 28.08 25.94
C THR A 133 32.00 28.23 25.39
N SER A 134 31.56 29.47 25.18
CA SER A 134 30.17 29.76 24.77
C SER A 134 30.07 30.37 23.36
N HIS A 135 31.18 30.43 22.62
CA HIS A 135 31.23 31.00 21.27
C HIS A 135 30.54 30.12 20.20
N CYS A 136 30.20 28.87 20.51
CA CYS A 136 29.40 27.98 19.66
C CYS A 136 27.94 27.98 20.13
N PRO A 137 26.99 28.60 19.38
CA PRO A 137 25.59 28.69 19.82
C PRO A 137 24.93 27.33 20.04
N ALA A 138 25.33 26.30 19.27
CA ALA A 138 24.80 24.95 19.44
C ALA A 138 25.19 24.30 20.78
N ILE A 139 26.35 24.66 21.35
CA ILE A 139 26.77 24.19 22.67
C ILE A 139 25.97 24.90 23.77
N VAL A 140 25.76 26.20 23.60
CA VAL A 140 24.92 26.99 24.52
C VAL A 140 23.50 26.42 24.56
N ASP A 141 22.83 26.25 23.40
CA ASP A 141 21.49 25.65 23.34
C ASP A 141 21.47 24.20 23.84
N LEU A 142 22.55 23.42 23.64
CA LEU A 142 22.66 22.07 24.19
C LEU A 142 22.63 22.09 25.72
N ILE A 143 23.39 22.99 26.35
CA ILE A 143 23.47 23.12 27.81
C ILE A 143 22.16 23.69 28.37
N GLU A 144 21.66 24.80 27.82
CA GLU A 144 20.42 25.44 28.29
C GLU A 144 19.21 24.51 28.20
N ARG A 145 19.12 23.67 27.16
CA ARG A 145 17.94 22.82 26.91
C ARG A 145 18.07 21.41 27.44
N HIS A 146 19.27 20.84 27.51
CA HIS A 146 19.45 19.41 27.83
C HIS A 146 20.36 19.13 29.03
N TYR A 147 21.25 20.06 29.41
CA TYR A 147 22.19 19.88 30.52
C TYR A 147 22.23 21.11 31.45
N PRO A 148 21.10 21.53 32.06
CA PRO A 148 21.03 22.76 32.84
C PRO A 148 21.99 22.78 34.04
N LYS A 149 22.46 21.63 34.53
CA LYS A 149 23.49 21.54 35.58
C LYS A 149 24.84 22.16 35.18
N LEU A 150 25.13 22.24 33.88
CA LEU A 150 26.36 22.82 33.34
C LEU A 150 26.23 24.32 33.03
N LEU A 151 25.07 24.94 33.26
CA LEU A 151 24.89 26.39 33.03
C LEU A 151 25.95 27.26 33.73
N PRO A 152 26.30 27.01 35.01
CA PRO A 152 27.30 27.83 35.69
C PRO A 152 28.71 27.72 35.09
N SER A 153 28.98 26.64 34.33
CA SER A 153 30.27 26.44 33.67
C SER A 153 30.39 27.19 32.35
N LEU A 154 29.31 27.71 31.78
CA LEU A 154 29.41 28.48 30.52
C LEU A 154 30.13 29.81 30.75
N VAL A 155 31.11 30.13 29.89
CA VAL A 155 31.77 31.44 29.89
C VAL A 155 30.73 32.53 29.54
N PRO A 156 30.49 33.54 30.42
CA PRO A 156 29.43 34.54 30.30
C PRO A 156 29.70 35.63 29.26
N VAL A 157 30.33 35.29 28.14
CA VAL A 157 30.67 36.21 27.05
C VAL A 157 29.82 35.88 25.83
N VAL A 158 29.41 36.90 25.08
CA VAL A 158 28.67 36.72 23.82
C VAL A 158 29.54 36.04 22.75
N THR A 159 28.90 35.57 21.67
CA THR A 159 29.65 35.02 20.53
C THR A 159 30.34 36.12 19.73
N PRO A 160 31.39 35.80 18.95
CA PRO A 160 32.02 36.76 18.02
C PRO A 160 31.04 37.46 17.07
N MET A 161 29.99 36.75 16.64
CA MET A 161 28.91 37.32 15.83
C MET A 161 28.19 38.45 16.57
N VAL A 162 27.76 38.19 17.80
CA VAL A 162 27.02 39.17 18.60
C VAL A 162 27.94 40.32 19.02
N ALA A 163 29.19 40.05 19.37
CA ALA A 163 30.19 41.07 19.67
C ALA A 163 30.38 42.03 18.49
N MET A 164 30.54 41.50 17.28
CA MET A 164 30.63 42.29 16.06
C MET A 164 29.37 43.14 15.82
N GLY A 165 28.19 42.57 16.01
CA GLY A 165 26.92 43.30 15.89
C GLY A 165 26.80 44.46 16.88
N ARG A 166 27.15 44.23 18.16
CA ARG A 166 27.15 45.27 19.19
C ARG A 166 28.17 46.37 18.88
N PHE A 167 29.38 46.01 18.45
CA PHE A 167 30.41 46.96 18.03
C PHE A 167 29.94 47.84 16.87
N LEU A 168 29.36 47.26 15.82
CA LEU A 168 28.86 48.02 14.68
C LEU A 168 27.72 48.98 15.05
N LYS A 169 26.82 48.56 15.96
CA LYS A 169 25.72 49.42 16.42
C LYS A 169 26.16 50.52 17.37
N ASP A 170 27.24 50.32 18.10
CA ASP A 170 27.90 51.37 18.89
C ASP A 170 28.55 52.39 17.96
N ALA A 171 29.32 51.93 16.96
CA ALA A 171 30.06 52.78 16.03
C ALA A 171 29.19 53.54 15.02
N LEU A 172 28.18 52.89 14.42
CA LEU A 172 27.30 53.46 13.39
C LEU A 172 25.95 53.96 13.94
N GLY A 173 25.70 53.72 15.21
CA GLY A 173 24.44 54.02 15.88
C GLY A 173 23.37 52.92 15.76
N PRO A 174 22.32 52.98 16.61
CA PRO A 174 21.37 51.87 16.79
C PRO A 174 20.44 51.62 15.60
N ARG A 175 20.39 52.55 14.63
CA ARG A 175 19.58 52.41 13.40
C ARG A 175 20.30 51.61 12.31
N ALA A 176 21.60 51.35 12.45
CA ALA A 176 22.33 50.49 11.52
C ALA A 176 21.76 49.08 11.54
N ARG A 177 21.53 48.53 10.34
CA ARG A 177 21.00 47.17 10.15
C ARG A 177 22.16 46.23 9.83
N VAL A 178 22.34 45.20 10.64
CA VAL A 178 23.48 44.28 10.51
C VAL A 178 23.00 42.93 9.99
N VAL A 179 23.50 42.53 8.82
CA VAL A 179 23.26 41.22 8.21
C VAL A 179 24.51 40.36 8.35
N TYR A 180 24.44 39.33 9.18
CA TYR A 180 25.56 38.41 9.38
C TYR A 180 25.44 37.21 8.43
N ILE A 181 26.51 36.92 7.69
CA ILE A 181 26.49 35.93 6.61
C ILE A 181 27.45 34.79 6.98
N SER A 182 26.95 33.57 7.19
CA SER A 182 27.74 32.48 7.79
C SER A 182 27.35 31.06 7.33
N SER A 183 28.20 30.06 7.62
CA SER A 183 27.85 28.63 7.48
C SER A 183 27.05 28.08 8.67
N CYS A 184 26.93 28.83 9.77
CA CYS A 184 26.32 28.38 11.03
C CYS A 184 24.81 28.60 11.05
N ILE A 185 24.02 27.53 11.19
CA ILE A 185 22.55 27.64 11.34
C ILE A 185 22.18 28.03 12.78
N ALA A 186 22.95 27.56 13.77
CA ALA A 186 22.71 27.89 15.18
C ALA A 186 22.81 29.40 15.44
N ALA A 187 23.53 30.16 14.62
CA ALA A 187 23.53 31.62 14.65
C ALA A 187 22.12 32.23 14.49
N LYS A 188 21.26 31.63 13.65
CA LYS A 188 19.86 32.05 13.50
C LYS A 188 19.06 31.86 14.80
N PHE A 189 19.42 30.89 15.66
CA PHE A 189 18.80 30.70 16.98
C PHE A 189 19.27 31.77 17.97
N GLU A 190 20.57 32.08 17.96
CA GLU A 190 21.16 33.06 18.86
C GLU A 190 20.55 34.45 18.70
N THR A 191 20.25 34.89 17.48
CA THR A 191 19.61 36.21 17.25
C THR A 191 18.21 36.36 17.85
N GLN A 192 17.56 35.24 18.20
CA GLN A 192 16.21 35.23 18.78
C GLN A 192 16.24 35.26 20.32
N MET A 193 17.41 35.14 20.95
CA MET A 193 17.54 35.12 22.40
C MET A 193 17.41 36.53 22.99
N LYS A 194 16.79 36.65 24.17
CA LYS A 194 16.45 37.95 24.79
C LYS A 194 17.67 38.86 24.98
N GLU A 195 18.82 38.30 25.35
CA GLU A 195 20.02 39.08 25.71
C GLU A 195 20.87 39.52 24.51
N THR A 196 20.74 38.81 23.38
CA THR A 196 21.50 39.06 22.14
C THR A 196 20.62 39.72 21.08
N ARG A 197 19.30 39.80 21.32
CA ARG A 197 18.32 40.42 20.42
C ARG A 197 18.72 41.86 20.12
N GLY A 198 18.69 42.20 18.83
CA GLY A 198 18.99 43.56 18.36
C GLY A 198 20.46 43.80 18.02
N ALA A 199 21.39 42.89 18.36
CA ALA A 199 22.78 42.99 17.92
C ALA A 199 22.94 42.68 16.42
N ILE A 200 22.23 41.67 15.92
CA ILE A 200 22.18 41.26 14.52
C ILE A 200 20.72 41.24 14.08
N ASP A 201 20.42 41.86 12.94
CA ASP A 201 19.06 41.99 12.43
C ASP A 201 18.66 40.76 11.61
N VAL A 202 19.57 40.26 10.76
CA VAL A 202 19.35 39.04 9.97
C VAL A 202 20.61 38.20 9.90
N VAL A 203 20.43 36.88 9.91
CA VAL A 203 21.49 35.92 9.60
C VAL A 203 21.16 35.20 8.29
N LEU A 204 22.05 35.32 7.31
CA LEU A 204 22.00 34.59 6.04
C LEU A 204 23.04 33.48 6.00
N THR A 205 22.71 32.39 5.33
CA THR A 205 23.70 31.37 4.99
C THR A 205 24.45 31.71 3.72
N TYR A 206 25.68 31.22 3.56
CA TYR A 206 26.43 31.40 2.30
C TYR A 206 25.65 30.88 1.08
N LYS A 207 24.88 29.80 1.25
CA LYS A 207 24.03 29.23 0.19
C LYS A 207 22.86 30.16 -0.17
N GLU A 208 22.21 30.78 0.82
CA GLU A 208 21.19 31.81 0.59
C GLU A 208 21.80 32.97 -0.20
N LEU A 209 22.97 33.48 0.22
CA LEU A 209 23.66 34.57 -0.49
C LEU A 209 24.06 34.21 -1.94
N GLU A 210 24.59 33.02 -2.18
CA GLU A 210 24.91 32.55 -3.53
C GLU A 210 23.65 32.53 -4.42
N GLY A 211 22.50 32.14 -3.86
CA GLY A 211 21.21 32.21 -4.52
C GLY A 211 20.82 33.65 -4.91
N VAL A 212 21.05 34.61 -4.02
CA VAL A 212 20.78 36.04 -4.28
C VAL A 212 21.65 36.54 -5.44
N PHE A 213 22.96 36.32 -5.42
CA PHE A 213 23.84 36.73 -6.52
C PHE A 213 23.39 36.17 -7.87
N ARG A 214 23.01 34.89 -7.90
CA ARG A 214 22.51 34.24 -9.11
C ARG A 214 21.21 34.88 -9.61
N SER A 215 20.25 35.13 -8.70
CA SER A 215 18.97 35.75 -9.05
C SER A 215 19.11 37.18 -9.58
N ARG A 216 20.12 37.92 -9.10
CA ARG A 216 20.45 39.28 -9.51
C ARG A 216 21.42 39.34 -10.71
N GLY A 217 21.86 38.19 -11.23
CA GLY A 217 22.80 38.12 -12.36
C GLY A 217 24.22 38.63 -12.05
N ILE A 218 24.63 38.66 -10.78
CA ILE A 218 25.95 39.16 -10.36
C ILE A 218 26.99 38.05 -10.48
N THR A 219 27.99 38.25 -11.34
CA THR A 219 29.10 37.31 -11.55
C THR A 219 30.35 37.79 -10.82
N LEU A 220 30.55 37.30 -9.59
CA LEU A 220 31.63 37.76 -8.69
C LEU A 220 33.02 37.76 -9.33
N SER A 221 33.37 36.73 -10.11
CA SER A 221 34.70 36.61 -10.72
C SER A 221 35.04 37.70 -11.75
N THR A 222 34.04 38.45 -12.22
CA THR A 222 34.21 39.55 -13.19
C THR A 222 34.35 40.92 -12.53
N LEU A 223 34.08 41.02 -11.23
CA LEU A 223 34.13 42.29 -10.51
C LEU A 223 35.57 42.66 -10.16
N ALA A 224 35.84 43.96 -10.12
CA ALA A 224 37.06 44.50 -9.54
C ALA A 224 37.05 44.29 -8.02
N GLU A 225 38.24 44.15 -7.42
CA GLU A 225 38.35 43.99 -5.97
C GLU A 225 38.08 45.32 -5.24
N GLU A 226 37.28 45.26 -4.18
CA GLU A 226 37.08 46.36 -3.23
C GLU A 226 37.61 46.01 -1.83
N PRO A 227 38.08 47.01 -1.05
CA PRO A 227 38.55 46.79 0.31
C PRO A 227 37.39 46.48 1.25
N PHE A 228 37.65 45.68 2.27
CA PHE A 228 36.76 45.55 3.42
C PHE A 228 36.67 46.88 4.17
N ASP A 229 35.51 47.14 4.76
CA ASP A 229 35.30 48.24 5.69
C ASP A 229 35.63 47.79 7.13
N GLY A 230 35.96 48.75 7.99
CA GLY A 230 36.23 48.50 9.42
C GLY A 230 37.69 48.15 9.74
N VAL A 231 37.89 47.43 10.84
CA VAL A 231 39.22 47.10 11.40
C VAL A 231 39.71 45.77 10.86
N GLN A 232 40.98 45.71 10.45
CA GLN A 232 41.60 44.49 9.98
C GLN A 232 41.78 43.48 11.14
N PRO A 233 41.20 42.26 11.05
CA PRO A 233 41.45 41.22 12.03
C PRO A 233 42.85 40.63 11.86
N GLY A 234 43.57 40.48 12.96
CA GLY A 234 44.80 39.70 13.08
C GLY A 234 44.52 38.22 13.40
N ASN A 235 44.83 37.79 14.62
CA ASN A 235 44.70 36.39 15.05
C ASN A 235 43.25 35.88 15.01
N GLY A 236 42.26 36.78 15.04
CA GLY A 236 40.84 36.43 14.92
C GLY A 236 40.50 35.60 13.67
N ARG A 237 41.28 35.73 12.59
CA ARG A 237 41.10 34.92 11.36
C ARG A 237 41.35 33.44 11.56
N LEU A 238 42.12 33.04 12.59
CA LEU A 238 42.38 31.63 12.91
C LEU A 238 41.27 31.00 13.74
N PHE A 239 40.40 31.81 14.35
CA PHE A 239 39.27 31.37 15.17
C PHE A 239 38.44 30.22 14.56
N PRO A 240 38.06 30.19 13.26
CA PRO A 240 37.16 29.16 12.76
C PRO A 240 37.76 27.75 12.65
N LEU A 241 39.08 27.61 12.79
CA LEU A 241 39.76 26.31 12.77
C LEU A 241 39.57 25.55 14.08
N SER A 242 39.70 24.22 14.05
CA SER A 242 39.86 23.39 15.26
C SER A 242 41.06 23.89 16.07
N GLU A 243 40.88 24.13 17.37
CA GLU A 243 41.87 24.73 18.30
C GLU A 243 42.33 26.16 17.93
N GLY A 244 41.75 26.75 16.88
CA GLY A 244 42.02 28.12 16.46
C GLY A 244 41.64 29.15 17.54
N THR A 245 40.72 28.79 18.45
CA THR A 245 40.33 29.57 19.63
C THR A 245 41.55 29.98 20.46
N PHE A 246 42.46 29.05 20.76
CA PHE A 246 43.59 29.32 21.65
C PHE A 246 44.57 30.33 21.03
N ARG A 247 44.81 30.22 19.73
CA ARG A 247 45.61 31.20 18.97
C ARG A 247 44.89 32.55 18.86
N ALA A 248 43.59 32.55 18.55
CA ALA A 248 42.81 33.76 18.37
C ALA A 248 42.67 34.57 19.67
N PHE A 249 42.55 33.89 20.82
CA PHE A 249 42.34 34.52 22.12
C PHE A 249 43.62 34.66 22.94
N SER A 250 44.78 34.31 22.37
CA SER A 250 46.07 34.32 23.07
C SER A 250 46.08 33.48 24.35
N ILE A 251 45.33 32.37 24.36
CA ILE A 251 45.29 31.42 25.47
C ILE A 251 46.43 30.41 25.25
N PRO A 252 47.38 30.26 26.19
CA PRO A 252 48.42 29.25 26.09
C PRO A 252 47.77 27.85 26.17
N ALA A 253 48.05 27.01 25.18
CA ALA A 253 47.60 25.62 25.15
C ALA A 253 48.82 24.72 24.91
N ASP A 254 49.14 23.87 25.89
CA ASP A 254 50.14 22.81 25.78
C ASP A 254 49.42 21.48 25.51
N PRO A 255 49.82 20.69 24.50
CA PRO A 255 49.27 19.34 24.27
C PRO A 255 49.31 18.40 25.48
N PHE A 256 50.18 18.65 26.46
CA PHE A 256 50.28 17.88 27.70
C PHE A 256 49.43 18.46 28.85
N ASP A 257 48.78 19.60 28.65
CA ASP A 257 47.91 20.23 29.63
C ASP A 257 46.57 19.47 29.72
N THR A 258 46.40 18.69 30.78
CA THR A 258 45.15 17.95 31.05
C THR A 258 44.03 18.88 31.56
N GLU A 259 44.34 20.14 31.86
CA GLU A 259 43.36 21.15 32.26
C GLU A 259 42.68 21.83 31.06
N ILE A 260 43.16 21.61 29.83
CA ILE A 260 42.54 22.12 28.60
C ILE A 260 42.01 20.96 27.77
N VAL A 261 40.70 20.95 27.56
CA VAL A 261 40.03 19.98 26.68
C VAL A 261 39.48 20.72 25.48
N ALA A 262 39.91 20.35 24.28
CA ALA A 262 39.34 20.83 23.04
C ALA A 262 38.68 19.68 22.28
N ALA A 263 37.45 19.88 21.82
CA ALA A 263 36.76 18.89 21.01
C ALA A 263 35.86 19.50 19.95
N CYS A 264 35.98 18.92 18.76
CA CYS A 264 35.14 19.20 17.63
C CYS A 264 34.31 17.95 17.26
N GLY A 265 33.10 18.18 16.77
CA GLY A 265 32.21 17.14 16.26
C GLY A 265 31.26 16.56 17.32
N GLU A 266 30.08 16.16 16.85
CA GLU A 266 28.97 15.66 17.67
C GLU A 266 29.41 14.57 18.67
N VAL A 267 30.12 13.54 18.19
CA VAL A 267 30.45 12.37 19.02
C VAL A 267 31.35 12.76 20.19
N ASN A 268 32.41 13.53 19.91
CA ASN A 268 33.40 13.93 20.92
C ASN A 268 32.79 14.92 21.92
N VAL A 269 32.06 15.91 21.42
CA VAL A 269 31.36 16.91 22.24
C VAL A 269 30.35 16.24 23.17
N MET A 270 29.52 15.34 22.65
CA MET A 270 28.54 14.63 23.49
C MET A 270 29.21 13.76 24.54
N GLY A 271 30.38 13.16 24.25
CA GLY A 271 31.19 12.46 25.25
C GLY A 271 31.61 13.38 26.40
N ILE A 272 32.27 14.48 26.07
CA ILE A 272 32.77 15.45 27.06
C ILE A 272 31.64 16.09 27.86
N ILE A 273 30.53 16.48 27.23
CA ILE A 273 29.36 17.03 27.94
C ILE A 273 28.80 16.01 28.94
N ASN A 274 28.73 14.73 28.57
CA ASN A 274 28.28 13.68 29.49
C ASN A 274 29.27 13.41 30.63
N ASP A 275 30.58 13.55 30.39
CA ASP A 275 31.61 13.40 31.41
C ASP A 275 31.61 14.58 32.39
N LEU A 276 31.52 15.81 31.87
CA LEU A 276 31.36 17.03 32.67
C LEU A 276 30.08 16.99 33.52
N ALA A 277 28.93 16.65 32.91
CA ALA A 277 27.65 16.60 33.62
C ALA A 277 27.61 15.52 34.71
N ALA A 278 28.43 14.48 34.58
CA ALA A 278 28.59 13.42 35.57
C ALA A 278 29.72 13.69 36.58
N GLY A 279 30.47 14.79 36.43
CA GLY A 279 31.63 15.10 37.27
C GLY A 279 32.81 14.14 37.09
N ARG A 280 32.92 13.43 35.95
CA ARG A 280 34.04 12.52 35.66
C ARG A 280 35.32 13.25 35.27
N ILE A 281 35.18 14.46 34.72
CA ILE A 281 36.29 15.35 34.35
C ILE A 281 35.98 16.76 34.84
N SER A 282 37.03 17.54 35.11
CA SER A 282 36.92 18.93 35.58
C SER A 282 38.06 19.79 35.00
N PRO A 283 38.16 19.90 33.66
CA PRO A 283 39.19 20.72 33.03
C PRO A 283 38.98 22.19 33.37
N ARG A 284 40.06 22.97 33.45
CA ARG A 284 40.00 24.44 33.57
C ARG A 284 39.23 25.05 32.39
N ILE A 285 39.49 24.57 31.16
CA ILE A 285 38.80 25.00 29.94
C ILE A 285 38.29 23.81 29.13
N ALA A 286 37.04 23.90 28.67
CA ALA A 286 36.47 23.05 27.63
C ALA A 286 36.12 23.89 26.38
N ASP A 287 36.97 23.84 25.35
CA ASP A 287 36.71 24.41 24.02
C ASP A 287 35.91 23.43 23.17
N LEU A 288 34.59 23.66 23.05
CA LEU A 288 33.66 22.70 22.44
C LEU A 288 33.02 23.28 21.19
N ARG A 289 33.09 22.54 20.09
CA ARG A 289 32.44 22.91 18.82
C ARG A 289 31.69 21.72 18.26
N PHE A 290 30.40 21.92 17.98
CA PHE A 290 29.55 20.80 17.58
C PHE A 290 29.91 20.24 16.18
N CYS A 291 30.60 21.02 15.35
CA CYS A 291 31.02 20.63 14.00
C CYS A 291 32.43 20.01 14.03
N TYR A 292 32.69 19.00 13.20
CA TYR A 292 33.93 18.20 13.22
C TYR A 292 35.22 18.99 12.89
N ASP A 293 35.14 20.00 12.02
CA ASP A 293 36.31 20.77 11.56
C ASP A 293 36.34 22.17 12.20
N GLY A 294 35.75 22.35 13.39
CA GLY A 294 35.44 23.67 13.91
C GLY A 294 34.38 24.39 13.07
N CYS A 295 34.43 25.72 12.99
CA CYS A 295 33.42 26.53 12.30
C CYS A 295 33.44 26.36 10.76
N ILE A 296 34.58 25.94 10.18
CA ILE A 296 34.67 25.60 8.75
C ILE A 296 33.96 24.28 8.41
N GLY A 297 33.66 23.45 9.41
CA GLY A 297 32.91 22.20 9.30
C GLY A 297 31.39 22.35 9.41
N GLY A 298 30.87 23.59 9.40
CA GLY A 298 29.45 23.89 9.63
C GLY A 298 28.47 23.17 8.69
N PRO A 299 27.18 23.07 9.07
CA PRO A 299 26.13 22.46 8.22
C PRO A 299 25.91 23.19 6.88
N GLY A 300 26.19 24.51 6.82
CA GLY A 300 26.14 25.31 5.59
C GLY A 300 27.44 25.35 4.79
N ARG A 301 28.42 24.47 5.06
CA ARG A 301 29.72 24.46 4.36
C ARG A 301 29.61 24.01 2.91
N ASN A 302 30.64 24.33 2.12
CA ASN A 302 30.84 23.72 0.81
C ASN A 302 31.27 22.24 0.99
N ARG A 303 30.43 21.31 0.53
CA ARG A 303 30.65 19.86 0.67
C ARG A 303 31.64 19.28 -0.34
N ALA A 304 31.99 20.01 -1.40
CA ALA A 304 32.92 19.55 -2.41
C ALA A 304 34.38 19.55 -1.92
N LEU A 305 34.68 20.32 -0.87
CA LEU A 305 36.03 20.46 -0.35
C LEU A 305 36.33 19.45 0.75
N THR A 306 37.58 19.03 0.86
CA THR A 306 38.08 18.25 2.00
C THR A 306 38.32 19.16 3.21
N GLU A 307 38.41 18.58 4.40
CA GLU A 307 38.77 19.30 5.63
C GLU A 307 40.12 20.02 5.47
N PHE A 308 41.15 19.28 5.05
CA PHE A 308 42.51 19.82 4.90
C PHE A 308 42.56 21.00 3.94
N TYR A 309 41.82 20.93 2.83
CA TYR A 309 41.76 22.03 1.87
C TYR A 309 41.07 23.27 2.46
N ARG A 310 39.94 23.10 3.18
CA ARG A 310 39.27 24.21 3.89
C ARG A 310 40.19 24.87 4.92
N ARG A 311 40.94 24.06 5.69
CA ARG A 311 41.93 24.57 6.66
C ARG A 311 42.99 25.42 5.97
N ASN A 312 43.55 24.94 4.85
CA ASN A 312 44.55 25.69 4.09
C ASN A 312 44.00 27.00 3.53
N LEU A 313 42.74 27.05 3.09
CA LEU A 313 42.11 28.28 2.61
C LEU A 313 42.06 29.36 3.71
N VAL A 314 41.69 28.99 4.94
CA VAL A 314 41.71 29.92 6.08
C VAL A 314 43.13 30.38 6.40
N ILE A 315 44.10 29.46 6.45
CA ILE A 315 45.51 29.81 6.74
C ILE A 315 46.08 30.73 5.66
N ASN A 316 45.74 30.47 4.39
CA ASN A 316 46.16 31.32 3.27
C ASN A 316 45.52 32.70 3.36
N HIS A 317 44.24 32.78 3.73
CA HIS A 317 43.56 34.06 3.97
C HIS A 317 44.18 34.84 5.14
N TYR A 318 44.55 34.15 6.23
CA TYR A 318 45.28 34.74 7.35
C TYR A 318 46.64 35.32 6.94
N ARG A 319 47.39 34.60 6.09
CA ARG A 319 48.72 35.01 5.62
C ARG A 319 48.69 36.10 4.54
N LYS A 320 47.60 36.21 3.80
CA LYS A 320 47.47 37.20 2.71
C LYS A 320 47.15 38.59 3.28
N SER A 321 47.78 39.60 2.68
CA SER A 321 47.34 40.98 2.85
C SER A 321 46.07 41.20 2.05
N VAL A 322 45.02 41.69 2.73
CA VAL A 322 43.72 42.02 2.14
C VAL A 322 43.52 43.51 2.37
N PRO A 323 43.08 44.29 1.38
CA PRO A 323 42.94 45.73 1.55
C PRO A 323 41.76 46.06 2.48
N TYR A 324 41.98 47.05 3.36
CA TYR A 324 41.00 47.55 4.34
C TYR A 324 40.85 49.06 4.21
N ARG A 325 39.62 49.54 4.44
CA ARG A 325 39.26 50.95 4.58
C ARG A 325 38.67 51.15 5.98
N THR A 326 39.52 51.57 6.91
CA THR A 326 39.12 51.89 8.28
C THR A 326 38.73 53.36 8.36
N ALA A 327 37.46 53.63 8.70
CA ALA A 327 36.99 54.98 8.97
C ALA A 327 37.35 55.42 10.41
N PRO A 328 37.53 56.72 10.69
CA PRO A 328 37.98 57.19 12.02
C PRO A 328 37.07 56.78 13.19
N HIS A 329 35.77 56.59 12.96
CA HIS A 329 34.85 56.15 14.02
C HIS A 329 35.02 54.66 14.40
N TYR A 330 35.84 53.91 13.63
CA TYR A 330 36.30 52.58 14.01
C TYR A 330 37.67 52.59 14.70
N GLU A 331 38.36 53.74 14.70
CA GLU A 331 39.67 53.93 15.33
C GLU A 331 39.46 54.39 16.78
N GLY A 332 39.38 53.44 17.72
CA GLY A 332 39.18 53.72 19.16
C GLY A 332 39.08 52.44 20.00
N THR A 333 39.20 52.56 21.33
CA THR A 333 39.11 51.42 22.26
C THR A 333 37.67 50.89 22.34
N PRO A 334 37.43 49.57 22.18
CA PRO A 334 36.10 48.94 22.30
C PRO A 334 35.49 48.94 23.72
N GLU A 335 36.00 49.75 24.65
CA GLU A 335 35.69 49.68 26.09
C GLU A 335 34.21 49.92 26.42
N THR A 336 33.43 50.52 25.52
CA THR A 336 31.99 50.79 25.67
C THR A 336 31.10 49.61 25.29
N VAL A 337 31.60 48.62 24.55
CA VAL A 337 30.76 47.54 24.03
C VAL A 337 30.49 46.52 25.12
N ALA A 338 29.24 46.37 25.55
CA ALA A 338 28.86 45.32 26.48
C ALA A 338 29.07 43.94 25.82
N LEU A 339 30.04 43.15 26.29
CA LEU A 339 30.34 41.80 25.77
C LEU A 339 29.84 40.67 26.67
N GLN A 340 29.40 40.99 27.88
CA GLN A 340 28.90 40.01 28.84
C GLN A 340 27.45 39.60 28.52
N ARG A 341 27.09 38.39 28.98
CA ARG A 341 25.73 37.82 28.93
C ARG A 341 25.50 36.84 30.08
N THR A 342 24.24 36.54 30.36
CA THR A 342 23.80 35.50 31.27
C THR A 342 23.18 34.33 30.51
N PHE A 343 22.99 33.20 31.20
CA PHE A 343 22.36 32.02 30.63
C PHE A 343 21.22 31.58 31.52
N ALA A 344 20.15 31.07 30.91
CA ALA A 344 18.98 30.58 31.63
C ALA A 344 18.59 29.19 31.13
N SER A 345 18.09 28.36 32.03
CA SER A 345 17.55 27.05 31.66
C SER A 345 16.37 27.22 30.72
N LYS A 346 16.48 26.62 29.53
CA LYS A 346 15.41 26.44 28.55
C LYS A 346 14.91 24.99 28.55
N HIS A 347 15.20 24.24 29.62
CA HIS A 347 14.91 22.82 29.70
C HIS A 347 13.39 22.57 29.70
N ALA A 348 12.87 22.12 28.56
CA ALA A 348 11.50 21.65 28.43
C ALA A 348 11.44 20.14 28.73
N ARG A 349 11.04 19.79 29.95
CA ARG A 349 10.92 18.39 30.39
C ARG A 349 9.69 17.76 29.74
N LEU A 350 9.90 16.67 29.01
CA LEU A 350 8.80 15.82 28.54
C LEU A 350 8.32 14.93 29.68
N GLU A 351 7.06 14.51 29.60
CA GLU A 351 6.50 13.57 30.56
C GLU A 351 7.35 12.30 30.61
N ALA A 352 7.69 11.88 31.84
CA ALA A 352 8.49 10.69 32.07
C ALA A 352 7.54 9.49 32.19
N PRO A 353 7.69 8.44 31.36
CA PRO A 353 6.85 7.26 31.46
C PRO A 353 7.13 6.50 32.77
N THR A 354 6.11 5.82 33.28
CA THR A 354 6.30 4.82 34.34
C THR A 354 6.95 3.56 33.75
N ALA A 355 7.48 2.69 34.62
CA ALA A 355 8.01 1.39 34.18
C ALA A 355 6.93 0.54 33.47
N ASN A 356 5.66 0.71 33.84
CA ASN A 356 4.55 0.00 33.22
C ASN A 356 4.24 0.52 31.81
N ASP A 357 4.34 1.83 31.58
CA ASP A 357 4.10 2.42 30.25
C ASP A 357 5.15 1.96 29.24
N VAL A 358 6.43 1.95 29.65
CA VAL A 358 7.52 1.39 28.84
C VAL A 358 7.25 -0.08 28.54
N LYS A 359 6.82 -0.87 29.54
CA LYS A 359 6.51 -2.29 29.37
C LYS A 359 5.38 -2.51 28.36
N LYS A 360 4.30 -1.74 28.42
CA LYS A 360 3.17 -1.83 27.46
C LYS A 360 3.63 -1.60 26.02
N ILE A 361 4.48 -0.58 25.78
CA ILE A 361 4.98 -0.27 24.44
C ILE A 361 5.95 -1.34 23.94
N LEU A 362 6.82 -1.86 24.82
CA LEU A 362 7.69 -2.99 24.48
C LEU A 362 6.85 -4.22 24.06
N GLN A 363 5.82 -4.56 24.82
CA GLN A 363 4.90 -5.65 24.49
C GLN A 363 4.15 -5.41 23.17
N ALA A 364 3.70 -4.18 22.91
CA ALA A 364 3.08 -3.81 21.64
C ALA A 364 4.01 -3.97 20.42
N THR A 365 5.32 -4.03 20.64
CA THR A 365 6.34 -4.28 19.60
C THR A 365 6.96 -5.67 19.71
N ASN A 366 6.20 -6.64 20.24
CA ASN A 366 6.56 -8.05 20.42
C ASN A 366 7.80 -8.29 21.29
N LYS A 367 8.04 -7.44 22.31
CA LYS A 367 9.14 -7.62 23.27
C LYS A 367 8.58 -7.95 24.64
N TYR A 368 8.66 -9.21 25.02
CA TYR A 368 8.11 -9.73 26.26
C TYR A 368 9.19 -9.97 27.33
N ALA A 369 10.43 -10.20 26.90
CA ALA A 369 11.60 -10.42 27.74
C ALA A 369 12.79 -9.57 27.28
N ILE A 370 13.81 -9.44 28.15
CA ILE A 370 15.03 -8.67 27.87
C ILE A 370 15.76 -9.19 26.61
N LYS A 371 15.74 -10.50 26.37
CA LYS A 371 16.33 -11.11 25.16
C LYS A 371 15.69 -10.65 23.85
N ASP A 372 14.44 -10.17 23.89
CA ASP A 372 13.72 -9.64 22.73
C ASP A 372 14.12 -8.17 22.44
N GLU A 373 14.76 -7.50 23.40
CA GLU A 373 15.24 -6.13 23.27
C GLU A 373 16.55 -6.07 22.46
N LEU A 374 16.45 -6.29 21.14
CA LEU A 374 17.61 -6.37 20.23
C LEU A 374 18.54 -5.15 20.24
N ASN A 375 18.04 -3.97 20.62
CA ASN A 375 18.80 -2.72 20.63
C ASN A 375 19.54 -2.42 19.30
N CYS A 376 18.96 -2.85 18.17
CA CYS A 376 19.56 -2.79 16.83
C CYS A 376 19.68 -1.38 16.23
N ARG A 377 19.06 -0.39 16.88
CA ARG A 377 19.04 1.04 16.48
C ARG A 377 18.37 1.35 15.15
N ALA A 378 17.64 0.41 14.55
CA ALA A 378 16.91 0.63 13.30
C ALA A 378 15.87 1.75 13.40
N CYS A 379 15.18 1.89 14.55
CA CYS A 379 14.26 3.00 14.81
C CYS A 379 14.97 4.35 15.07
N GLY A 380 16.29 4.35 15.25
CA GLY A 380 17.09 5.55 15.53
C GLY A 380 17.38 5.85 16.99
N TYR A 381 16.91 5.02 17.91
CA TYR A 381 17.20 5.10 19.34
C TYR A 381 18.23 4.05 19.74
N ARG A 382 19.01 4.31 20.79
CA ARG A 382 20.13 3.42 21.17
C ARG A 382 19.63 2.12 21.76
N THR A 383 18.52 2.16 22.51
CA THR A 383 17.90 0.98 23.12
C THR A 383 16.40 0.92 22.82
N CYS A 384 15.83 -0.29 22.89
CA CYS A 384 14.38 -0.51 22.75
C CYS A 384 13.60 0.25 23.83
N ARG A 385 14.17 0.43 25.02
CA ARG A 385 13.58 1.23 26.11
C ARG A 385 13.58 2.71 25.83
N GLU A 386 14.69 3.26 25.31
CA GLU A 386 14.75 4.67 24.87
C GLU A 386 13.71 4.93 23.76
N TYR A 387 13.57 3.99 22.83
CA TYR A 387 12.52 4.04 21.82
C TYR A 387 11.11 4.02 22.42
N ALA A 388 10.83 3.13 23.37
CA ALA A 388 9.54 3.07 24.05
C ALA A 388 9.21 4.37 24.81
N VAL A 389 10.21 4.99 25.45
CA VAL A 389 10.07 6.32 26.07
C VAL A 389 9.71 7.37 25.02
N ALA A 390 10.37 7.34 23.85
CA ALA A 390 10.08 8.28 22.77
C ALA A 390 8.68 8.09 22.17
N VAL A 391 8.19 6.86 22.06
CA VAL A 391 6.82 6.56 21.63
C VAL A 391 5.82 7.08 22.66
N PHE A 392 6.05 6.86 23.96
CA PHE A 392 5.20 7.40 25.03
C PHE A 392 5.12 8.93 24.98
N GLN A 393 6.26 9.58 24.73
CA GLN A 393 6.37 11.04 24.63
C GLN A 393 5.81 11.61 23.31
N GLY A 394 5.25 10.77 22.43
CA GLY A 394 4.71 11.19 21.13
C GLY A 394 5.78 11.67 20.14
N LEU A 395 7.05 11.30 20.35
CA LEU A 395 8.16 11.64 19.47
C LEU A 395 8.34 10.63 18.33
N ALA A 396 7.90 9.39 18.55
CA ALA A 396 8.06 8.25 17.64
C ALA A 396 6.75 7.46 17.50
N GLU A 397 6.60 6.79 16.35
CA GLU A 397 5.48 5.88 16.05
C GLU A 397 5.92 4.42 16.27
N ILE A 398 5.00 3.52 16.66
CA ILE A 398 5.27 2.09 16.96
C ILE A 398 5.84 1.36 15.73
N GLU A 399 5.39 1.77 14.55
CA GLU A 399 5.72 1.27 13.23
C GLU A 399 7.19 1.58 12.83
N MET A 400 7.89 2.42 13.60
CA MET A 400 9.32 2.63 13.39
C MET A 400 10.18 1.42 13.82
N CYS A 401 9.60 0.47 14.56
CA CYS A 401 10.28 -0.76 14.94
C CYS A 401 10.35 -1.70 13.74
N LEU A 402 11.49 -1.67 13.03
CA LEU A 402 11.71 -2.48 11.82
C LEU A 402 11.48 -3.98 12.03
N PRO A 403 12.05 -4.66 13.04
CA PRO A 403 11.82 -6.10 13.24
C PRO A 403 10.34 -6.44 13.46
N TYR A 404 9.63 -5.60 14.23
CA TYR A 404 8.20 -5.77 14.49
C TYR A 404 7.38 -5.61 13.19
N THR A 405 7.66 -4.57 12.43
CA THR A 405 6.93 -4.29 11.18
C THR A 405 7.18 -5.36 10.13
N LEU A 406 8.40 -5.89 10.03
CA LEU A 406 8.71 -7.02 9.14
C LEU A 406 7.93 -8.27 9.53
N GLN A 407 7.87 -8.60 10.83
CA GLN A 407 7.10 -9.74 11.31
C GLN A 407 5.60 -9.57 11.02
N GLN A 408 5.03 -8.37 11.25
CA GLN A 408 3.63 -8.09 10.91
C GLN A 408 3.35 -8.29 9.41
N LEU A 409 4.26 -7.83 8.54
CA LEU A 409 4.13 -8.01 7.09
C LEU A 409 4.18 -9.50 6.68
N GLU A 410 5.03 -10.30 7.32
CA GLU A 410 5.12 -11.74 7.07
C GLU A 410 3.84 -12.47 7.51
N GLU A 411 3.32 -12.14 8.70
CA GLU A 411 2.06 -12.68 9.22
C GLU A 411 0.86 -12.33 8.33
N ASP A 412 0.75 -11.06 7.92
CA ASP A 412 -0.32 -10.58 7.06
C ASP A 412 -0.23 -11.21 5.66
N ARG A 413 0.98 -11.38 5.12
CA ARG A 413 1.19 -12.12 3.87
C ARG A 413 0.72 -13.57 4.00
N GLY A 414 1.06 -14.25 5.09
CA GLY A 414 0.61 -15.61 5.37
C GLY A 414 -0.92 -15.72 5.42
N ARG A 415 -1.58 -14.81 6.15
CA ARG A 415 -3.05 -14.73 6.22
C ARG A 415 -3.68 -14.47 4.85
N LEU A 416 -3.09 -13.60 4.04
CA LEU A 416 -3.61 -13.28 2.72
C LEU A 416 -3.52 -14.48 1.78
N ILE A 417 -2.42 -15.23 1.82
CA ILE A 417 -2.25 -16.47 1.04
C ILE A 417 -3.29 -17.51 1.47
N GLN A 418 -3.49 -17.71 2.77
CA GLN A 418 -4.50 -18.65 3.27
C GLN A 418 -5.91 -18.28 2.81
N LYS A 419 -6.28 -16.99 2.91
CA LYS A 419 -7.57 -16.50 2.42
C LYS A 419 -7.72 -16.69 0.91
N TYR A 420 -6.66 -16.43 0.14
CA TYR A 420 -6.64 -16.63 -1.30
C TYR A 420 -6.82 -18.11 -1.67
N GLU A 421 -6.12 -19.03 -1.00
CA GLU A 421 -6.27 -20.47 -1.23
C GLU A 421 -7.67 -20.98 -0.84
N LEU A 422 -8.22 -20.51 0.28
CA LEU A 422 -9.58 -20.88 0.69
C LEU A 422 -10.60 -20.40 -0.34
N ALA A 423 -10.53 -19.14 -0.74
CA ALA A 423 -11.40 -18.58 -1.77
C ALA A 423 -11.25 -19.33 -3.10
N ARG A 424 -10.03 -19.68 -3.50
CA ARG A 424 -9.77 -20.49 -4.69
C ARG A 424 -10.37 -21.89 -4.59
N ARG A 425 -10.24 -22.57 -3.44
CA ARG A 425 -10.83 -23.90 -3.24
C ARG A 425 -12.36 -23.86 -3.22
N GLU A 426 -12.95 -22.82 -2.66
CA GLU A 426 -14.40 -22.61 -2.70
C GLU A 426 -14.87 -22.38 -4.13
N LEU A 427 -14.16 -21.55 -4.91
CA LEU A 427 -14.38 -21.38 -6.35
C LEU A 427 -14.22 -22.71 -7.10
N ASP A 428 -13.14 -23.47 -6.86
CA ASP A 428 -12.88 -24.76 -7.51
C ASP A 428 -13.93 -25.82 -7.11
N ARG A 429 -14.57 -25.71 -5.93
CA ARG A 429 -15.65 -26.61 -5.48
C ARG A 429 -17.01 -26.21 -6.06
N GLU A 430 -17.29 -24.91 -6.12
CA GLU A 430 -18.53 -24.38 -6.69
C GLU A 430 -18.56 -24.56 -8.22
N TYR A 431 -17.40 -24.55 -8.86
CA TYR A 431 -17.23 -24.63 -10.32
C TYR A 431 -16.43 -25.85 -10.81
N GLY A 432 -16.20 -26.85 -9.96
CA GLY A 432 -15.32 -28.01 -10.25
C GLY A 432 -15.84 -28.95 -11.33
N ASP A 433 -14.94 -29.35 -12.25
CA ASP A 433 -14.98 -30.48 -13.19
C ASP A 433 -16.36 -30.96 -13.71
N GLU A 434 -17.23 -30.05 -14.11
CA GLU A 434 -18.46 -30.42 -14.85
C GLU A 434 -18.10 -30.73 -16.31
N PHE A 435 -17.88 -32.02 -16.60
CA PHE A 435 -17.73 -32.52 -17.97
C PHE A 435 -19.07 -32.53 -18.69
N ILE A 436 -19.06 -32.33 -20.01
CA ILE A 436 -20.24 -32.55 -20.85
C ILE A 436 -20.52 -34.07 -20.84
N VAL A 437 -21.63 -34.46 -20.20
CA VAL A 437 -22.06 -35.87 -20.08
C VAL A 437 -23.01 -36.22 -21.23
N GLY A 438 -22.70 -37.30 -21.96
CA GLY A 438 -23.56 -37.86 -23.01
C GLY A 438 -22.77 -38.67 -24.05
N SER A 439 -23.32 -39.81 -24.44
CA SER A 439 -22.77 -40.69 -25.49
C SER A 439 -23.51 -40.60 -26.82
N ASP A 440 -24.51 -39.71 -26.92
CA ASP A 440 -25.31 -39.54 -28.13
C ASP A 440 -24.53 -38.85 -29.25
N ARG A 441 -24.92 -39.14 -30.50
CA ARG A 441 -24.24 -38.62 -31.71
C ARG A 441 -24.11 -37.09 -31.71
N LYS A 442 -25.15 -36.36 -31.28
CA LYS A 442 -25.14 -34.89 -31.31
C LYS A 442 -24.21 -34.29 -30.26
N THR A 443 -24.15 -34.88 -29.07
CA THR A 443 -23.18 -34.48 -28.04
C THR A 443 -21.75 -34.79 -28.50
N LEU A 444 -21.50 -35.91 -29.17
CA LEU A 444 -20.19 -36.23 -29.75
C LEU A 444 -19.77 -35.25 -30.87
N GLU A 445 -20.71 -34.82 -31.71
CA GLU A 445 -20.46 -33.78 -32.72
C GLU A 445 -20.04 -32.45 -32.07
N VAL A 446 -20.74 -32.00 -31.02
CA VAL A 446 -20.37 -30.80 -30.25
C VAL A 446 -18.97 -30.95 -29.63
N LEU A 447 -18.67 -32.11 -29.03
CA LEU A 447 -17.35 -32.40 -28.47
C LEU A 447 -16.25 -32.38 -29.54
N GLY A 448 -16.53 -32.86 -30.75
CA GLY A 448 -15.63 -32.78 -31.90
C GLY A 448 -15.31 -31.33 -32.27
N LEU A 449 -16.35 -30.49 -32.38
CA LEU A 449 -16.19 -29.06 -32.66
C LEU A 449 -15.39 -28.34 -31.56
N ILE A 450 -15.64 -28.64 -30.29
CA ILE A 450 -14.88 -28.09 -29.14
C ILE A 450 -13.40 -28.44 -29.25
N LYS A 451 -13.06 -29.70 -29.55
CA LYS A 451 -11.66 -30.13 -29.69
C LYS A 451 -10.96 -29.48 -30.88
N GLN A 452 -11.70 -29.20 -31.96
CA GLN A 452 -11.16 -28.52 -33.13
C GLN A 452 -10.92 -27.03 -32.88
N VAL A 453 -11.87 -26.32 -32.24
CA VAL A 453 -11.76 -24.87 -32.02
C VAL A 453 -10.96 -24.48 -30.78
N GLY A 454 -10.90 -25.36 -29.77
CA GLY A 454 -10.21 -25.12 -28.50
C GLY A 454 -8.81 -24.54 -28.67
N PRO A 455 -7.90 -25.17 -29.43
CA PRO A 455 -6.52 -24.72 -29.62
C PRO A 455 -6.33 -23.42 -30.41
N THR A 456 -7.41 -22.87 -31.00
CA THR A 456 -7.38 -21.68 -31.85
C THR A 456 -7.71 -20.41 -31.04
N PRO A 457 -7.19 -19.23 -31.44
CA PRO A 457 -7.55 -17.95 -30.81
C PRO A 457 -8.92 -17.43 -31.25
N THR A 458 -9.62 -18.14 -32.14
CA THR A 458 -10.85 -17.71 -32.79
C THR A 458 -11.99 -17.46 -31.80
N THR A 459 -12.78 -16.41 -32.06
CA THR A 459 -14.03 -16.09 -31.36
C THR A 459 -15.06 -17.20 -31.61
N VAL A 460 -15.71 -17.67 -30.54
CA VAL A 460 -16.71 -18.75 -30.64
C VAL A 460 -18.08 -18.23 -30.21
N LEU A 461 -19.10 -18.45 -31.06
CA LEU A 461 -20.50 -18.18 -30.74
C LEU A 461 -21.24 -19.49 -30.43
N ILE A 462 -21.74 -19.61 -29.20
CA ILE A 462 -22.51 -20.76 -28.73
C ILE A 462 -23.99 -20.42 -28.81
N ARG A 463 -24.73 -21.14 -29.66
CA ARG A 463 -26.17 -20.97 -29.83
C ARG A 463 -26.91 -22.08 -29.12
N GLY A 464 -28.04 -21.76 -28.51
CA GLY A 464 -28.94 -22.80 -28.01
C GLY A 464 -29.93 -22.28 -26.98
N GLU A 465 -30.96 -23.08 -26.75
CA GLU A 465 -31.99 -22.78 -25.76
C GLU A 465 -31.40 -22.66 -24.34
N SER A 466 -32.13 -21.95 -23.48
CA SER A 466 -31.76 -21.85 -22.07
C SER A 466 -31.71 -23.24 -21.43
N GLY A 467 -30.71 -23.47 -20.58
CA GLY A 467 -30.52 -24.75 -19.88
C GLY A 467 -29.90 -25.87 -20.73
N THR A 468 -29.35 -25.63 -21.92
CA THR A 468 -28.69 -26.67 -22.74
C THR A 468 -27.22 -26.97 -22.37
N GLY A 469 -26.61 -26.16 -21.50
CA GLY A 469 -25.19 -26.31 -21.09
C GLY A 469 -24.21 -25.40 -21.83
N LYS A 470 -24.62 -24.18 -22.22
CA LYS A 470 -23.76 -23.22 -22.94
C LYS A 470 -22.50 -22.83 -22.14
N GLU A 471 -22.64 -22.61 -20.83
CA GLU A 471 -21.51 -22.29 -19.95
C GLU A 471 -20.49 -23.44 -19.86
N LEU A 472 -20.96 -24.69 -19.74
CA LEU A 472 -20.09 -25.87 -19.75
C LEU A 472 -19.33 -26.02 -21.06
N THR A 473 -19.98 -25.67 -22.16
CA THR A 473 -19.35 -25.65 -23.48
C THR A 473 -18.25 -24.60 -23.55
N ALA A 474 -18.47 -23.39 -23.03
CA ALA A 474 -17.46 -22.34 -22.96
C ALA A 474 -16.24 -22.75 -22.10
N ARG A 475 -16.50 -23.35 -20.93
CA ARG A 475 -15.46 -23.90 -20.05
C ARG A 475 -14.64 -24.99 -20.74
N ALA A 476 -15.30 -25.91 -21.45
CA ALA A 476 -14.63 -26.95 -22.22
C ALA A 476 -13.74 -26.36 -23.32
N ILE A 477 -14.23 -25.37 -24.09
CA ILE A 477 -13.43 -24.68 -25.13
C ILE A 477 -12.18 -24.02 -24.54
N HIS A 478 -12.31 -23.38 -23.38
CA HIS A 478 -11.18 -22.75 -22.69
C HIS A 478 -10.15 -23.80 -22.21
N ARG A 479 -10.61 -24.94 -21.66
CA ARG A 479 -9.75 -26.05 -21.21
C ARG A 479 -8.93 -26.67 -22.34
N TYR A 480 -9.52 -26.83 -23.53
CA TYR A 480 -8.83 -27.32 -24.72
C TYR A 480 -7.98 -26.25 -25.44
N SER A 481 -7.92 -25.04 -24.89
CA SER A 481 -7.15 -23.93 -25.46
C SER A 481 -5.70 -23.88 -25.00
N LYS A 482 -4.88 -23.10 -25.71
CA LYS A 482 -3.52 -22.76 -25.29
C LYS A 482 -3.47 -21.82 -24.07
N ARG A 483 -4.62 -21.31 -23.61
CA ARG A 483 -4.78 -20.41 -22.47
C ARG A 483 -5.43 -21.12 -21.27
N ASN A 484 -5.35 -22.45 -21.20
CA ASN A 484 -6.00 -23.23 -20.14
C ASN A 484 -5.39 -23.01 -18.74
N ASP A 485 -4.19 -22.43 -18.65
CA ASP A 485 -3.53 -21.98 -17.42
C ASP A 485 -3.87 -20.52 -17.05
N LYS A 486 -4.66 -19.84 -17.89
CA LYS A 486 -5.02 -18.41 -17.76
C LYS A 486 -6.46 -18.26 -17.26
N PRO A 487 -6.85 -17.09 -16.74
CA PRO A 487 -8.21 -16.89 -16.22
C PRO A 487 -9.28 -17.06 -17.30
N LEU A 488 -10.39 -17.70 -16.93
CA LEU A 488 -11.67 -17.66 -17.64
C LEU A 488 -12.64 -16.77 -16.86
N VAL A 489 -12.93 -15.58 -17.39
CA VAL A 489 -13.86 -14.63 -16.77
C VAL A 489 -15.24 -14.83 -17.38
N THR A 490 -16.24 -15.18 -16.58
CA THR A 490 -17.62 -15.43 -17.02
C THR A 490 -18.54 -14.29 -16.63
N VAL A 491 -19.32 -13.77 -17.56
CA VAL A 491 -20.27 -12.67 -17.34
C VAL A 491 -21.62 -13.03 -17.96
N ASN A 492 -22.69 -12.91 -17.18
CA ASN A 492 -24.05 -12.99 -17.70
C ASN A 492 -24.58 -11.57 -17.95
N CYS A 493 -24.95 -11.26 -19.18
CA CYS A 493 -25.35 -9.90 -19.57
C CYS A 493 -26.75 -9.51 -19.06
N THR A 494 -27.56 -10.48 -18.60
CA THR A 494 -28.96 -10.24 -18.17
C THR A 494 -29.11 -9.99 -16.68
N THR A 495 -28.11 -10.31 -15.86
CA THR A 495 -28.22 -10.25 -14.39
C THR A 495 -27.87 -8.89 -13.79
N ILE A 496 -27.36 -7.95 -14.61
CA ILE A 496 -26.82 -6.67 -14.19
C ILE A 496 -27.49 -5.57 -15.03
N THR A 497 -27.83 -4.43 -14.41
CA THR A 497 -28.33 -3.24 -15.15
C THR A 497 -27.28 -2.72 -16.14
N ASP A 498 -27.70 -2.16 -17.27
CA ASP A 498 -26.79 -1.73 -18.36
C ASP A 498 -25.64 -0.83 -17.91
N SER A 499 -25.91 0.13 -17.01
CA SER A 499 -24.89 1.05 -16.48
C SER A 499 -23.85 0.35 -15.60
N LEU A 500 -24.27 -0.65 -14.83
CA LEU A 500 -23.37 -1.45 -14.02
C LEU A 500 -22.60 -2.44 -14.89
N LEU A 501 -23.23 -3.04 -15.90
CA LEU A 501 -22.59 -3.94 -16.84
C LEU A 501 -21.46 -3.25 -17.61
N GLU A 502 -21.68 -2.00 -18.04
CA GLU A 502 -20.65 -1.17 -18.68
C GLU A 502 -19.45 -0.93 -17.73
N SER A 503 -19.72 -0.55 -16.49
CA SER A 503 -18.69 -0.33 -15.46
C SER A 503 -17.94 -1.61 -15.08
N GLU A 504 -18.62 -2.76 -15.01
CA GLU A 504 -17.97 -4.04 -14.72
C GLU A 504 -17.10 -4.50 -15.88
N LEU A 505 -17.59 -4.46 -17.13
CA LEU A 505 -16.83 -4.92 -18.29
C LEU A 505 -15.59 -4.05 -18.56
N PHE A 506 -15.74 -2.73 -18.55
CA PHE A 506 -14.69 -1.81 -19.01
C PHE A 506 -13.99 -1.04 -17.88
N GLY A 507 -14.52 -1.07 -16.66
CA GLY A 507 -13.99 -0.31 -15.52
C GLY A 507 -14.46 1.14 -15.51
N HIS A 508 -14.12 1.90 -14.47
CA HIS A 508 -14.49 3.31 -14.37
C HIS A 508 -13.43 4.15 -13.63
N LYS A 509 -13.33 5.43 -14.01
CA LYS A 509 -12.55 6.43 -13.28
C LYS A 509 -13.35 7.01 -12.11
N ARG A 510 -12.64 7.53 -11.10
CA ARG A 510 -13.26 8.22 -9.96
C ARG A 510 -14.15 9.36 -10.46
N GLY A 511 -15.40 9.40 -10.02
CA GLY A 511 -16.37 10.43 -10.41
C GLY A 511 -17.09 10.19 -11.74
N ALA A 512 -16.97 9.00 -12.36
CA ALA A 512 -17.66 8.69 -13.61
C ALA A 512 -19.21 8.64 -13.50
N PHE A 513 -19.75 8.32 -12.32
CA PHE A 513 -21.18 8.34 -12.01
C PHE A 513 -21.41 8.52 -10.49
N THR A 514 -22.65 8.77 -10.08
CA THR A 514 -23.06 8.89 -8.66
C THR A 514 -22.79 7.58 -7.91
N GLY A 515 -21.74 7.56 -7.08
CA GLY A 515 -21.27 6.37 -6.35
C GLY A 515 -19.84 5.90 -6.70
N ALA A 516 -19.21 6.47 -7.74
CA ALA A 516 -17.83 6.15 -8.14
C ALA A 516 -16.79 6.85 -7.22
N ILE A 517 -16.70 6.41 -5.96
CA ILE A 517 -15.81 6.96 -4.93
C ILE A 517 -14.33 6.64 -5.23
N ALA A 518 -14.06 5.51 -5.89
CA ALA A 518 -12.73 5.03 -6.25
C ALA A 518 -12.68 4.58 -7.72
N GLU A 519 -11.48 4.47 -8.30
CA GLU A 519 -11.28 3.88 -9.63
C GLU A 519 -11.34 2.35 -9.54
N LYS A 520 -12.02 1.71 -10.52
CA LYS A 520 -12.15 0.25 -10.61
C LYS A 520 -11.70 -0.25 -11.99
N LYS A 521 -10.91 -1.33 -12.01
CA LYS A 521 -10.51 -2.04 -13.23
C LYS A 521 -11.66 -2.87 -13.79
N GLY A 522 -11.80 -2.92 -15.12
CA GLY A 522 -12.82 -3.72 -15.81
C GLY A 522 -12.47 -5.20 -15.94
N LEU A 523 -13.48 -6.01 -16.23
CA LEU A 523 -13.36 -7.46 -16.42
C LEU A 523 -12.55 -7.83 -17.68
N PHE A 524 -12.56 -7.00 -18.73
CA PHE A 524 -11.65 -7.19 -19.86
C PHE A 524 -10.18 -7.01 -19.48
N GLU A 525 -9.86 -6.07 -18.58
CA GLU A 525 -8.50 -5.93 -18.04
C GLU A 525 -8.13 -7.11 -17.13
N ALA A 526 -9.09 -7.65 -16.38
CA ALA A 526 -8.88 -8.83 -15.54
C ALA A 526 -8.68 -10.12 -16.37
N ALA A 527 -9.27 -10.18 -17.56
CA ALA A 527 -9.16 -11.30 -18.49
C ALA A 527 -7.96 -11.21 -19.44
N ASP A 528 -7.08 -10.21 -19.28
CA ASP A 528 -5.92 -9.99 -20.16
C ASP A 528 -5.00 -11.22 -20.21
N GLY A 529 -4.64 -11.65 -21.42
CA GLY A 529 -3.93 -12.90 -21.69
C GLY A 529 -4.77 -14.18 -21.50
N GLY A 530 -6.04 -14.07 -21.08
CA GLY A 530 -6.95 -15.16 -20.76
C GLY A 530 -8.13 -15.29 -21.73
N THR A 531 -9.29 -15.70 -21.23
CA THR A 531 -10.54 -15.86 -21.99
C THR A 531 -11.70 -15.18 -21.26
N ILE A 532 -12.59 -14.51 -21.99
CA ILE A 532 -13.85 -13.99 -21.46
C ILE A 532 -15.02 -14.71 -22.10
N PHE A 533 -15.98 -15.12 -21.26
CA PHE A 533 -17.23 -15.74 -21.67
C PHE A 533 -18.38 -14.77 -21.38
N LEU A 534 -19.11 -14.38 -22.42
CA LEU A 534 -20.30 -13.52 -22.32
C LEU A 534 -21.55 -14.35 -22.62
N ASP A 535 -22.35 -14.64 -21.59
CA ASP A 535 -23.64 -15.32 -21.73
C ASP A 535 -24.76 -14.31 -22.00
N GLU A 536 -25.74 -14.76 -22.78
CA GLU A 536 -26.86 -13.97 -23.30
C GLU A 536 -26.45 -12.64 -23.96
N ILE A 537 -25.47 -12.72 -24.87
CA ILE A 537 -24.98 -11.56 -25.65
C ILE A 537 -26.05 -10.90 -26.51
N GLY A 538 -27.18 -11.58 -26.76
CA GLY A 538 -28.31 -11.01 -27.52
C GLY A 538 -29.06 -9.90 -26.78
N ASP A 539 -28.84 -9.73 -25.48
CA ASP A 539 -29.59 -8.78 -24.64
C ASP A 539 -28.80 -7.51 -24.29
N ILE A 540 -27.60 -7.31 -24.87
CA ILE A 540 -26.80 -6.11 -24.61
C ILE A 540 -27.30 -4.88 -25.41
N THR A 541 -27.15 -3.70 -24.81
CA THR A 541 -27.52 -2.43 -25.44
C THR A 541 -26.65 -2.08 -26.65
N PRO A 542 -27.16 -1.29 -27.62
CA PRO A 542 -26.36 -0.83 -28.77
C PRO A 542 -25.05 -0.12 -28.41
N LYS A 543 -25.01 0.56 -27.26
CA LYS A 543 -23.81 1.22 -26.74
C LYS A 543 -22.74 0.19 -26.35
N LEU A 544 -23.12 -0.85 -25.61
CA LEU A 544 -22.21 -1.95 -25.25
C LEU A 544 -21.74 -2.72 -26.48
N GLN A 545 -22.59 -2.89 -27.49
CA GLN A 545 -22.22 -3.51 -28.77
C GLN A 545 -21.07 -2.75 -29.45
N ALA A 546 -21.10 -1.41 -29.43
CA ALA A 546 -20.06 -0.58 -30.04
C ALA A 546 -18.71 -0.69 -29.28
N GLU A 547 -18.74 -0.71 -27.95
CA GLU A 547 -17.51 -0.88 -27.16
C GLU A 547 -16.96 -2.31 -27.24
N LEU A 548 -17.81 -3.33 -27.31
CA LEU A 548 -17.38 -4.71 -27.54
C LEU A 548 -16.71 -4.89 -28.91
N LEU A 549 -17.26 -4.26 -29.95
CA LEU A 549 -16.67 -4.27 -31.28
C LEU A 549 -15.26 -3.66 -31.28
N ARG A 550 -15.06 -2.55 -30.54
CA ARG A 550 -13.73 -1.94 -30.37
C ARG A 550 -12.73 -2.89 -29.72
N VAL A 551 -13.13 -3.61 -28.69
CA VAL A 551 -12.27 -4.62 -28.05
C VAL A 551 -11.91 -5.72 -29.04
N LEU A 552 -12.85 -6.19 -29.84
CA LEU A 552 -12.61 -7.25 -30.83
C LEU A 552 -11.74 -6.81 -32.02
N ASP A 553 -11.90 -5.59 -32.50
CA ASP A 553 -11.15 -5.09 -33.67
C ASP A 553 -9.77 -4.54 -33.30
N MET A 554 -9.67 -3.77 -32.22
CA MET A 554 -8.46 -3.01 -31.86
C MET A 554 -7.73 -3.58 -30.65
N GLY A 555 -8.36 -4.47 -29.88
CA GLY A 555 -7.81 -4.96 -28.61
C GLY A 555 -7.71 -3.84 -27.56
N GLU A 556 -8.57 -2.82 -27.63
CA GLU A 556 -8.49 -1.65 -26.74
C GLU A 556 -9.72 -1.53 -25.84
N VAL A 557 -9.49 -1.28 -24.55
CA VAL A 557 -10.51 -1.04 -23.53
C VAL A 557 -10.40 0.40 -23.01
N ARG A 558 -11.54 1.07 -22.85
CA ARG A 558 -11.63 2.42 -22.28
C ARG A 558 -12.52 2.40 -21.03
N PRO A 559 -12.02 2.87 -19.87
CA PRO A 559 -12.84 2.95 -18.67
C PRO A 559 -13.89 4.05 -18.79
N VAL A 560 -15.06 3.83 -18.19
CA VAL A 560 -16.14 4.81 -18.15
C VAL A 560 -15.65 6.12 -17.50
N GLY A 561 -15.87 7.24 -18.18
CA GLY A 561 -15.42 8.56 -17.75
C GLY A 561 -13.93 8.84 -17.98
N GLY A 562 -13.18 7.92 -18.60
CA GLY A 562 -11.77 8.09 -18.98
C GLY A 562 -11.57 8.14 -20.50
N THR A 563 -10.51 8.83 -20.93
CA THR A 563 -10.15 8.95 -22.37
C THR A 563 -8.96 8.07 -22.77
N ALA A 564 -8.22 7.52 -21.81
CA ALA A 564 -7.05 6.68 -22.08
C ALA A 564 -7.46 5.25 -22.43
N ALA A 565 -7.08 4.79 -23.62
CA ALA A 565 -7.25 3.40 -24.06
C ALA A 565 -6.11 2.53 -23.52
N LYS A 566 -6.43 1.28 -23.15
CA LYS A 566 -5.46 0.25 -22.78
C LYS A 566 -5.58 -0.93 -23.72
N LYS A 567 -4.44 -1.47 -24.16
CA LYS A 567 -4.41 -2.69 -24.96
C LYS A 567 -4.59 -3.93 -24.08
N VAL A 568 -5.42 -4.86 -24.53
CA VAL A 568 -5.70 -6.16 -23.90
C VAL A 568 -5.72 -7.25 -24.97
N ASP A 569 -5.25 -8.44 -24.62
CA ASP A 569 -5.30 -9.64 -25.47
C ASP A 569 -6.23 -10.70 -24.85
N VAL A 570 -7.52 -10.66 -25.23
CA VAL A 570 -8.56 -11.52 -24.65
C VAL A 570 -9.24 -12.36 -25.73
N ARG A 571 -9.33 -13.67 -25.51
CA ARG A 571 -10.15 -14.56 -26.36
C ARG A 571 -11.60 -14.43 -25.94
N LEU A 572 -12.50 -14.19 -26.90
CA LEU A 572 -13.94 -14.09 -26.64
C LEU A 572 -14.68 -15.41 -26.94
N ILE A 573 -15.52 -15.84 -26.01
CA ILE A 573 -16.56 -16.84 -26.22
C ILE A 573 -17.89 -16.14 -25.90
N ALA A 574 -18.86 -16.16 -26.81
CA ALA A 574 -20.16 -15.56 -26.60
C ALA A 574 -21.25 -16.63 -26.68
N ALA A 575 -22.33 -16.48 -25.91
CA ALA A 575 -23.48 -17.37 -25.96
C ALA A 575 -24.79 -16.61 -26.05
N THR A 576 -25.79 -17.18 -26.72
CA THR A 576 -27.14 -16.61 -26.78
C THR A 576 -28.21 -17.67 -27.09
N ASN A 577 -29.41 -17.45 -26.58
CA ASN A 577 -30.63 -18.15 -26.99
C ASN A 577 -31.44 -17.41 -28.09
N ARG A 578 -31.11 -16.15 -28.40
CA ARG A 578 -31.82 -15.31 -29.38
C ARG A 578 -31.28 -15.53 -30.78
N ASN A 579 -32.13 -15.29 -31.78
CA ASN A 579 -31.75 -15.30 -33.18
C ASN A 579 -31.09 -13.94 -33.53
N LEU A 580 -29.75 -13.92 -33.62
CA LEU A 580 -29.02 -12.69 -33.91
C LEU A 580 -29.23 -12.21 -35.36
N GLU A 581 -29.48 -13.12 -36.32
CA GLU A 581 -29.78 -12.76 -37.71
C GLU A 581 -31.10 -11.99 -37.84
N GLU A 582 -32.11 -12.40 -37.06
CA GLU A 582 -33.34 -11.64 -36.93
C GLU A 582 -33.07 -10.29 -36.27
N GLY A 583 -32.18 -10.24 -35.27
CA GLY A 583 -31.80 -8.97 -34.65
C GLY A 583 -31.07 -7.98 -35.53
N VAL A 584 -30.28 -8.47 -36.48
CA VAL A 584 -29.69 -7.63 -37.53
C VAL A 584 -30.77 -7.11 -38.48
N ARG A 585 -31.71 -7.97 -38.91
CA ARG A 585 -32.83 -7.56 -39.80
C ARG A 585 -33.76 -6.54 -39.15
N GLU A 586 -34.03 -6.69 -37.85
CA GLU A 586 -34.90 -5.80 -37.07
C GLU A 586 -34.15 -4.57 -36.52
N GLY A 587 -32.84 -4.49 -36.68
CA GLY A 587 -32.01 -3.33 -36.31
C GLY A 587 -31.67 -3.21 -34.82
N TRP A 588 -31.99 -4.20 -33.97
CA TRP A 588 -31.62 -4.19 -32.54
C TRP A 588 -30.23 -4.76 -32.26
N PHE A 589 -29.64 -5.50 -33.22
CA PHE A 589 -28.27 -5.99 -33.14
C PHE A 589 -27.45 -5.47 -34.33
N ARG A 590 -26.22 -5.02 -34.07
CA ARG A 590 -25.37 -4.48 -35.14
C ARG A 590 -24.81 -5.60 -36.04
N GLU A 591 -24.85 -5.34 -37.34
CA GLU A 591 -24.34 -6.25 -38.37
C GLU A 591 -22.83 -6.48 -38.25
N ASP A 592 -22.05 -5.43 -38.00
CA ASP A 592 -20.59 -5.49 -37.85
C ASP A 592 -20.14 -6.40 -36.69
N LEU A 593 -20.75 -6.24 -35.53
CA LEU A 593 -20.52 -7.08 -34.36
C LEU A 593 -20.95 -8.53 -34.62
N TYR A 594 -22.09 -8.75 -35.27
CA TYR A 594 -22.56 -10.10 -35.60
C TYR A 594 -21.51 -10.88 -36.40
N TYR A 595 -20.93 -10.29 -37.44
CA TYR A 595 -19.91 -10.97 -38.24
C TYR A 595 -18.60 -11.24 -37.47
N ARG A 596 -18.24 -10.39 -36.49
CA ARG A 596 -17.09 -10.63 -35.60
C ARG A 596 -17.33 -11.70 -34.54
N LEU A 597 -18.59 -11.91 -34.14
CA LEU A 597 -18.97 -12.97 -33.21
C LEU A 597 -19.17 -14.31 -33.93
N ASN A 598 -19.81 -14.31 -35.09
CA ASN A 598 -20.20 -15.50 -35.86
C ASN A 598 -19.04 -16.06 -36.71
N VAL A 599 -17.83 -16.12 -36.15
CA VAL A 599 -16.64 -16.65 -36.84
C VAL A 599 -16.59 -18.18 -36.77
N PHE A 600 -16.89 -18.73 -35.59
CA PHE A 600 -17.04 -20.16 -35.39
C PHE A 600 -18.23 -20.43 -34.48
N THR A 601 -19.23 -21.18 -34.97
CA THR A 601 -20.51 -21.33 -34.28
C THR A 601 -20.75 -22.76 -33.85
N ILE A 602 -21.06 -22.94 -32.56
CA ILE A 602 -21.43 -24.23 -31.96
C ILE A 602 -22.89 -24.15 -31.55
N THR A 603 -23.73 -25.00 -32.15
CA THR A 603 -25.17 -25.05 -31.81
C THR A 603 -25.43 -26.17 -30.83
N MET A 604 -25.86 -25.83 -29.63
CA MET A 604 -26.22 -26.76 -28.56
C MET A 604 -27.57 -27.41 -28.84
N PRO A 605 -27.63 -28.75 -28.97
CA PRO A 605 -28.88 -29.44 -29.22
C PRO A 605 -29.79 -29.40 -27.98
N PRO A 606 -31.10 -29.09 -28.14
CA PRO A 606 -32.05 -29.23 -27.05
C PRO A 606 -32.21 -30.70 -26.65
N LEU A 607 -32.55 -30.95 -25.39
CA LEU A 607 -32.59 -32.27 -24.79
C LEU A 607 -33.59 -33.21 -25.50
N ARG A 608 -34.74 -32.68 -25.95
CA ARG A 608 -35.71 -33.41 -26.79
C ARG A 608 -35.16 -33.98 -28.09
N SER A 609 -34.03 -33.45 -28.55
CA SER A 609 -33.38 -33.88 -29.80
C SER A 609 -32.25 -34.90 -29.55
N ARG A 610 -31.96 -35.22 -28.29
CA ARG A 610 -30.97 -36.19 -27.79
C ARG A 610 -31.53 -37.01 -26.63
N VAL A 611 -32.68 -37.65 -26.85
CA VAL A 611 -33.41 -38.41 -25.82
C VAL A 611 -32.62 -39.61 -25.27
N GLU A 612 -31.67 -40.15 -26.04
CA GLU A 612 -30.77 -41.24 -25.63
C GLU A 612 -29.89 -40.87 -24.42
N SER A 613 -29.61 -39.57 -24.22
CA SER A 613 -28.79 -39.08 -23.12
C SER A 613 -29.58 -38.92 -21.81
N VAL A 614 -30.92 -38.94 -21.87
CA VAL A 614 -31.80 -38.71 -20.72
C VAL A 614 -31.53 -39.68 -19.56
N PRO A 615 -31.43 -41.01 -19.76
CA PRO A 615 -31.16 -41.93 -18.67
C PRO A 615 -29.79 -41.70 -18.01
N ILE A 616 -28.76 -41.43 -18.81
CA ILE A 616 -27.39 -41.20 -18.33
C ILE A 616 -27.33 -39.90 -17.52
N LEU A 617 -27.96 -38.83 -18.02
CA LEU A 617 -28.04 -37.54 -17.32
C LEU A 617 -28.85 -37.66 -16.01
N ALA A 618 -29.96 -38.40 -16.03
CA ALA A 618 -30.77 -38.62 -14.84
C ALA A 618 -29.99 -39.35 -13.73
N LEU A 619 -29.20 -40.38 -14.08
CA LEU A 619 -28.31 -41.07 -13.14
C LEU A 619 -27.19 -40.16 -12.62
N HIS A 620 -26.58 -39.36 -13.50
CA HIS A 620 -25.55 -38.40 -13.09
C HIS A 620 -26.09 -37.37 -12.07
N PHE A 621 -27.28 -36.82 -12.31
CA PHE A 621 -27.90 -35.90 -11.37
C PHE A 621 -28.40 -36.58 -10.09
N LEU A 622 -28.78 -37.86 -10.17
CA LEU A 622 -29.10 -38.67 -9.00
C LEU A 622 -27.89 -38.80 -8.08
N GLU A 623 -26.74 -39.20 -8.61
CA GLU A 623 -25.49 -39.33 -7.82
C GLU A 623 -25.13 -38.01 -7.14
N LYS A 624 -25.16 -36.90 -7.92
CA LYS A 624 -24.88 -35.56 -7.41
C LYS A 624 -25.85 -35.14 -6.29
N ALA A 625 -27.14 -35.39 -6.48
CA ALA A 625 -28.16 -35.11 -5.48
C ALA A 625 -28.01 -36.00 -4.23
N SER A 626 -27.66 -37.28 -4.40
CA SER A 626 -27.44 -38.24 -3.32
C SER A 626 -26.29 -37.80 -2.42
N THR A 627 -25.15 -37.38 -3.01
CA THR A 627 -24.00 -36.83 -2.27
C THR A 627 -24.38 -35.53 -1.55
N LYS A 628 -25.07 -34.61 -2.23
CA LYS A 628 -25.46 -33.31 -1.67
C LYS A 628 -26.43 -33.43 -0.49
N LEU A 629 -27.39 -34.37 -0.57
CA LEU A 629 -28.41 -34.58 0.46
C LEU A 629 -27.99 -35.58 1.54
N ASN A 630 -26.79 -36.17 1.41
CA ASN A 630 -26.30 -37.24 2.29
C ASN A 630 -27.31 -38.40 2.47
N LYS A 631 -28.03 -38.73 1.38
CA LYS A 631 -28.95 -39.87 1.30
C LYS A 631 -28.32 -40.96 0.44
N LYS A 632 -28.72 -42.22 0.64
CA LYS A 632 -28.27 -43.36 -0.17
C LYS A 632 -29.36 -43.71 -1.18
N ILE A 633 -29.37 -43.03 -2.33
CA ILE A 633 -30.32 -43.34 -3.41
C ILE A 633 -29.54 -44.02 -4.53
N VAL A 634 -29.91 -45.26 -4.83
CA VAL A 634 -29.11 -46.19 -5.66
C VAL A 634 -29.64 -46.29 -7.08
N ALA A 635 -30.94 -46.02 -7.31
CA ALA A 635 -31.53 -46.18 -8.63
C ALA A 635 -32.76 -45.29 -8.89
N ILE A 636 -33.17 -45.25 -10.16
CA ILE A 636 -34.45 -44.70 -10.63
C ILE A 636 -35.26 -45.86 -11.22
N GLU A 637 -36.54 -45.94 -10.85
CA GLU A 637 -37.46 -46.96 -11.36
C GLU A 637 -37.62 -46.88 -12.90
N GLU A 638 -37.73 -48.03 -13.57
CA GLU A 638 -37.87 -48.10 -15.03
C GLU A 638 -39.07 -47.30 -15.57
N ARG A 639 -40.19 -47.28 -14.85
CA ARG A 639 -41.40 -46.49 -15.20
C ARG A 639 -41.11 -44.98 -15.16
N ALA A 640 -40.33 -44.54 -14.17
CA ALA A 640 -39.88 -43.15 -14.06
C ALA A 640 -38.91 -42.79 -15.19
N ILE A 641 -37.96 -43.65 -15.53
CA ILE A 641 -37.04 -43.43 -16.69
C ILE A 641 -37.82 -43.30 -18.00
N LYS A 642 -38.81 -44.17 -18.26
CA LYS A 642 -39.66 -44.09 -19.46
C LYS A 642 -40.42 -42.75 -19.53
N ALA A 643 -40.99 -42.30 -18.42
CA ALA A 643 -41.67 -41.01 -18.34
C ALA A 643 -40.71 -39.82 -18.58
N LEU A 644 -39.47 -39.90 -18.06
CA LEU A 644 -38.44 -38.87 -18.28
C LEU A 644 -38.01 -38.78 -19.75
N VAL A 645 -37.91 -39.91 -20.46
CA VAL A 645 -37.55 -39.97 -21.89
C VAL A 645 -38.63 -39.34 -22.78
N GLN A 646 -39.91 -39.53 -22.45
CA GLN A 646 -41.04 -39.02 -23.22
C GLN A 646 -41.36 -37.53 -22.98
N TYR A 647 -40.74 -36.91 -21.97
CA TYR A 647 -40.96 -35.52 -21.65
C TYR A 647 -40.20 -34.58 -22.62
N PRO A 648 -40.78 -33.43 -23.02
CA PRO A 648 -40.21 -32.59 -24.08
C PRO A 648 -39.12 -31.64 -23.57
N TRP A 649 -38.91 -31.56 -22.26
CA TRP A 649 -37.83 -30.80 -21.59
C TRP A 649 -37.72 -29.34 -22.06
N PRO A 650 -38.76 -28.50 -21.89
CA PRO A 650 -38.70 -27.08 -22.28
C PRO A 650 -37.58 -26.30 -21.58
N GLY A 651 -37.18 -26.68 -20.35
CA GLY A 651 -36.04 -26.10 -19.63
C GLY A 651 -34.75 -26.92 -19.73
N ASN A 652 -34.69 -27.89 -20.64
CA ASN A 652 -33.52 -28.72 -20.95
C ASN A 652 -32.87 -29.34 -19.68
N ILE A 653 -31.54 -29.29 -19.58
CA ILE A 653 -30.77 -29.92 -18.49
C ILE A 653 -31.06 -29.23 -17.14
N ARG A 654 -31.28 -27.91 -17.13
CA ARG A 654 -31.58 -27.17 -15.89
C ARG A 654 -32.89 -27.63 -15.27
N GLU A 655 -33.92 -27.86 -16.08
CA GLU A 655 -35.19 -28.44 -15.61
C GLU A 655 -35.00 -29.88 -15.12
N MET A 656 -34.25 -30.71 -15.86
CA MET A 656 -33.95 -32.09 -15.47
C MET A 656 -33.26 -32.17 -14.10
N GLN A 657 -32.21 -31.36 -13.89
CA GLN A 657 -31.50 -31.30 -12.61
C GLN A 657 -32.47 -30.97 -11.47
N ASN A 658 -33.33 -29.96 -11.64
CA ASN A 658 -34.31 -29.56 -10.63
C ASN A 658 -35.34 -30.67 -10.35
N VAL A 659 -35.80 -31.36 -11.40
CA VAL A 659 -36.75 -32.47 -11.28
C VAL A 659 -36.14 -33.63 -10.50
N ILE A 660 -34.92 -34.04 -10.82
CA ILE A 660 -34.22 -35.13 -10.13
C ILE A 660 -33.85 -34.74 -8.69
N GLU A 661 -33.34 -33.54 -8.45
CA GLU A 661 -33.03 -33.07 -7.09
C GLU A 661 -34.29 -33.05 -6.21
N ARG A 662 -35.40 -32.51 -6.72
CA ARG A 662 -36.69 -32.54 -6.02
C ARG A 662 -37.16 -33.97 -5.75
N ALA A 663 -37.06 -34.86 -6.73
CA ALA A 663 -37.43 -36.26 -6.56
C ALA A 663 -36.57 -36.95 -5.48
N SER A 664 -35.26 -36.68 -5.43
CA SER A 664 -34.35 -37.17 -4.38
C SER A 664 -34.71 -36.66 -2.97
N VAL A 665 -35.21 -35.42 -2.87
CA VAL A 665 -35.72 -34.88 -1.59
C VAL A 665 -36.98 -35.63 -1.15
N LEU A 666 -37.91 -35.86 -2.07
CA LEU A 666 -39.21 -36.53 -1.82
C LEU A 666 -39.10 -38.05 -1.67
N THR A 667 -37.98 -38.64 -2.06
CA THR A 667 -37.76 -40.08 -1.94
C THR A 667 -37.44 -40.44 -0.49
N HIS A 668 -38.17 -41.44 0.03
CA HIS A 668 -38.00 -42.00 1.36
C HIS A 668 -37.23 -43.33 1.37
N ASP A 669 -37.19 -44.04 0.25
CA ASP A 669 -36.47 -45.30 0.04
C ASP A 669 -35.16 -45.07 -0.75
N ASP A 670 -34.45 -46.14 -1.11
CA ASP A 670 -33.21 -46.07 -1.91
C ASP A 670 -33.47 -45.92 -3.43
N VAL A 671 -34.72 -45.77 -3.89
CA VAL A 671 -35.08 -45.73 -5.32
C VAL A 671 -36.09 -44.61 -5.62
N ILE A 672 -35.79 -43.75 -6.60
CA ILE A 672 -36.74 -42.76 -7.10
C ILE A 672 -37.83 -43.46 -7.92
N ARG A 673 -39.09 -43.34 -7.48
CA ARG A 673 -40.24 -43.90 -8.19
C ARG A 673 -41.00 -42.84 -8.98
N LEU A 674 -41.90 -43.27 -9.87
CA LEU A 674 -42.70 -42.37 -10.69
C LEU A 674 -43.52 -41.38 -9.85
N GLU A 675 -43.98 -41.78 -8.66
CA GLU A 675 -44.76 -40.95 -7.74
C GLU A 675 -43.95 -39.81 -7.11
N ASN A 676 -42.62 -39.90 -7.14
CA ASN A 676 -41.72 -38.86 -6.64
C ASN A 676 -41.45 -37.77 -7.69
N LEU A 677 -41.79 -38.01 -8.96
CA LEU A 677 -41.68 -37.03 -10.03
C LEU A 677 -42.89 -36.08 -10.04
N PRO A 678 -42.77 -34.88 -10.64
CA PRO A 678 -43.92 -33.99 -10.84
C PRO A 678 -45.08 -34.66 -11.57
N ARG A 679 -46.33 -34.28 -11.26
CA ARG A 679 -47.55 -34.89 -11.83
C ARG A 679 -47.59 -34.94 -13.36
N ALA A 680 -46.95 -33.98 -14.02
CA ALA A 680 -46.82 -33.92 -15.48
C ALA A 680 -46.14 -35.17 -16.10
N PHE A 681 -45.31 -35.89 -15.34
CA PHE A 681 -44.68 -37.14 -15.77
C PHE A 681 -45.64 -38.34 -15.62
N SER A 682 -46.45 -38.37 -14.55
CA SER A 682 -47.44 -39.43 -14.31
C SER A 682 -48.61 -39.37 -15.30
N GLU A 683 -49.15 -38.18 -15.57
CA GLU A 683 -50.28 -37.97 -16.51
C GLU A 683 -49.93 -38.39 -17.94
N ARG A 684 -48.67 -38.24 -18.36
CA ARG A 684 -48.19 -38.66 -19.69
C ARG A 684 -47.95 -40.16 -19.78
N HIS A 685 -47.41 -40.78 -18.73
CA HIS A 685 -47.24 -42.23 -18.67
C HIS A 685 -48.60 -42.96 -18.69
N GLU A 686 -49.64 -42.38 -18.09
CA GLU A 686 -51.02 -42.90 -18.16
C GLU A 686 -51.63 -42.72 -19.55
N ASN A 687 -51.44 -41.56 -20.20
CA ASN A 687 -51.93 -41.31 -21.56
C ASN A 687 -51.30 -42.22 -22.63
N ASP A 688 -50.03 -42.63 -22.49
CA ASP A 688 -49.38 -43.58 -23.41
C ASP A 688 -49.78 -45.04 -23.14
N SER A 689 -50.08 -45.37 -21.87
CA SER A 689 -50.72 -46.64 -21.49
C SER A 689 -52.15 -46.75 -22.04
N LEU A 690 -52.80 -45.61 -22.32
CA LEU A 690 -54.08 -45.50 -23.04
C LEU A 690 -53.91 -45.43 -24.57
N ALA A 691 -52.79 -44.92 -25.09
CA ALA A 691 -52.52 -44.82 -26.54
C ALA A 691 -52.00 -46.14 -27.16
N THR A 692 -51.47 -47.05 -26.33
CA THR A 692 -51.14 -48.44 -26.71
C THR A 692 -52.34 -49.39 -26.68
N LEU A 693 -53.54 -48.87 -26.37
CA LEU A 693 -54.80 -49.55 -26.66
C LEU A 693 -55.07 -49.41 -28.15
N ASP A 694 -54.67 -50.44 -28.89
CA ASP A 694 -55.13 -50.74 -30.24
C ASP A 694 -56.62 -50.39 -30.34
N THR A 695 -56.95 -49.47 -31.25
CA THR A 695 -58.26 -48.82 -31.40
C THR A 695 -59.30 -49.78 -32.02
N ARG A 696 -59.30 -51.04 -31.57
CA ARG A 696 -60.12 -52.16 -32.10
C ARG A 696 -60.55 -53.21 -31.07
N SER A 697 -60.70 -52.90 -29.78
CA SER A 697 -61.36 -53.83 -28.84
C SER A 697 -62.48 -53.20 -28.01
N SER A 698 -63.66 -53.84 -28.01
CA SER A 698 -64.82 -53.38 -27.23
C SER A 698 -64.59 -53.50 -25.72
N PHE A 699 -65.16 -52.57 -24.94
CA PHE A 699 -65.17 -52.55 -23.47
C PHE A 699 -65.49 -53.92 -22.82
N ARG A 700 -66.31 -54.74 -23.50
CA ARG A 700 -66.70 -56.08 -23.03
C ARG A 700 -65.51 -57.05 -23.03
N ALA A 701 -64.67 -57.03 -24.07
CA ALA A 701 -63.54 -57.94 -24.21
C ALA A 701 -62.40 -57.63 -23.23
N GLU A 702 -62.25 -56.36 -22.87
CA GLU A 702 -61.17 -55.91 -21.99
C GLU A 702 -61.52 -56.10 -20.50
N ARG A 703 -62.77 -55.81 -20.13
CA ARG A 703 -63.33 -56.17 -18.82
C ARG A 703 -63.21 -57.66 -18.57
N GLU A 704 -63.50 -58.49 -19.57
CA GLU A 704 -63.45 -59.95 -19.43
C GLU A 704 -62.02 -60.47 -19.21
N ARG A 705 -61.00 -59.89 -19.87
CA ARG A 705 -59.60 -60.22 -19.59
C ARG A 705 -59.15 -59.83 -18.18
N HIS A 706 -59.57 -58.65 -17.70
CA HIS A 706 -59.22 -58.20 -16.35
C HIS A 706 -59.93 -59.00 -15.26
N VAL A 707 -61.22 -59.28 -15.42
CA VAL A 707 -62.00 -60.12 -14.51
C VAL A 707 -61.39 -61.52 -14.44
N VAL A 708 -61.02 -62.11 -15.58
CA VAL A 708 -60.38 -63.45 -15.62
C VAL A 708 -59.03 -63.47 -14.91
N LYS A 709 -58.17 -62.46 -15.10
CA LYS A 709 -56.87 -62.37 -14.40
C LYS A 709 -57.05 -62.23 -12.87
N LEU A 710 -58.00 -61.40 -12.43
CA LEU A 710 -58.29 -61.18 -11.02
C LEU A 710 -58.90 -62.43 -10.37
N GLU A 711 -59.85 -63.08 -11.04
CA GLU A 711 -60.50 -64.31 -10.57
C GLU A 711 -59.48 -65.45 -10.45
N LYS A 712 -58.56 -65.61 -11.41
CA LYS A 712 -57.46 -66.59 -11.32
C LYS A 712 -56.54 -66.34 -10.13
N LYS A 713 -56.13 -65.09 -9.88
CA LYS A 713 -55.27 -64.73 -8.73
C LYS A 713 -55.97 -65.01 -7.39
N LEU A 714 -57.27 -64.71 -7.29
CA LEU A 714 -58.04 -64.95 -6.06
C LEU A 714 -58.19 -66.45 -5.77
N VAL A 715 -58.51 -67.26 -6.77
CA VAL A 715 -58.61 -68.73 -6.62
C VAL A 715 -57.26 -69.32 -6.22
N GLN A 716 -56.15 -68.84 -6.80
CA GLN A 716 -54.81 -69.28 -6.45
C GLN A 716 -54.45 -68.91 -5.00
N ARG A 717 -54.75 -67.68 -4.57
CA ARG A 717 -54.51 -67.23 -3.19
C ARG A 717 -55.26 -68.10 -2.17
N PHE A 718 -56.56 -68.34 -2.36
CA PHE A 718 -57.35 -69.16 -1.43
C PHE A 718 -56.92 -70.65 -1.44
N LEU A 719 -56.41 -71.15 -2.57
CA LEU A 719 -55.84 -72.50 -2.65
C LEU A 719 -54.51 -72.62 -1.89
N THR A 720 -53.65 -71.60 -1.96
CA THR A 720 -52.40 -71.53 -1.20
C THR A 720 -52.66 -71.37 0.30
N GLU A 721 -53.59 -70.50 0.71
CA GLU A 721 -53.98 -70.31 2.12
C GLU A 721 -54.61 -71.59 2.72
N ALA A 722 -55.29 -72.40 1.90
CA ALA A 722 -55.84 -73.70 2.29
C ALA A 722 -54.85 -74.88 2.13
N ASN A 723 -53.58 -74.59 1.83
CA ASN A 723 -52.50 -75.56 1.68
C ASN A 723 -52.82 -76.72 0.70
N GLY A 724 -53.52 -76.40 -0.40
CA GLY A 724 -53.94 -77.35 -1.43
C GLY A 724 -55.23 -78.13 -1.12
N ASN A 725 -55.89 -77.90 0.01
CA ASN A 725 -57.17 -78.54 0.32
C ASN A 725 -58.35 -77.75 -0.28
N VAL A 726 -58.92 -78.28 -1.38
CA VAL A 726 -60.04 -77.64 -2.11
C VAL A 726 -61.30 -77.45 -1.25
N THR A 727 -61.57 -78.35 -0.30
CA THR A 727 -62.75 -78.23 0.57
C THR A 727 -62.58 -77.08 1.56
N GLN A 728 -61.36 -76.84 2.02
CA GLN A 728 -61.04 -75.75 2.93
C GLN A 728 -60.91 -74.41 2.18
N ALA A 729 -60.35 -74.42 0.96
CA ALA A 729 -60.30 -73.24 0.08
C ALA A 729 -61.69 -72.72 -0.28
N ALA A 730 -62.63 -73.63 -0.58
CA ALA A 730 -64.02 -73.27 -0.88
C ALA A 730 -64.74 -72.67 0.33
N LYS A 731 -64.47 -73.17 1.55
CA LYS A 731 -64.98 -72.58 2.80
C LYS A 731 -64.40 -71.19 3.06
N LEU A 732 -63.10 -71.00 2.86
CA LEU A 732 -62.43 -69.69 3.02
C LEU A 732 -62.93 -68.66 2.01
N ALA A 733 -63.16 -69.09 0.77
CA ALA A 733 -63.75 -68.25 -0.30
C ALA A 733 -65.27 -68.08 -0.16
N ASN A 734 -65.91 -68.72 0.82
CA ASN A 734 -67.35 -68.72 1.08
C ASN A 734 -68.21 -69.08 -0.16
N ILE A 735 -67.79 -70.08 -0.93
CA ILE A 735 -68.54 -70.59 -2.09
C ILE A 735 -68.70 -72.13 -2.03
N PRO A 736 -69.74 -72.70 -2.66
CA PRO A 736 -69.92 -74.14 -2.69
C PRO A 736 -68.71 -74.86 -3.33
N ARG A 737 -68.30 -76.00 -2.75
CA ARG A 737 -67.14 -76.79 -3.21
C ARG A 737 -67.17 -77.08 -4.72
N ARG A 738 -68.35 -77.38 -5.28
CA ARG A 738 -68.53 -77.65 -6.71
C ARG A 738 -68.22 -76.42 -7.59
N THR A 739 -68.54 -75.22 -7.11
CA THR A 739 -68.24 -73.95 -7.79
C THR A 739 -66.75 -73.65 -7.77
N PHE A 740 -66.09 -73.89 -6.63
CA PHE A 740 -64.64 -73.72 -6.52
C PHE A 740 -63.88 -74.72 -7.41
N TYR A 741 -64.32 -75.98 -7.48
CA TYR A 741 -63.74 -76.99 -8.37
C TYR A 741 -63.87 -76.58 -9.85
N ARG A 742 -65.02 -76.03 -10.25
CA ARG A 742 -65.23 -75.52 -11.61
C ARG A 742 -64.31 -74.34 -11.94
N LEU A 743 -63.99 -73.48 -10.96
CA LEU A 743 -63.04 -72.38 -11.14
C LEU A 743 -61.60 -72.89 -11.25
N LEU A 744 -61.23 -73.93 -10.50
CA LEU A 744 -59.92 -74.61 -10.64
C LEU A 744 -59.73 -75.21 -12.03
N ASP A 745 -60.73 -75.93 -12.54
CA ASP A 745 -60.71 -76.53 -13.89
C ASP A 745 -60.69 -75.45 -14.99
N LYS A 746 -61.52 -74.41 -14.85
CA LYS A 746 -61.58 -73.27 -15.78
C LYS A 746 -60.20 -72.60 -15.94
N TYR A 747 -59.42 -72.55 -14.86
CA TYR A 747 -58.09 -71.91 -14.85
C TYR A 747 -56.90 -72.88 -14.87
N ARG A 748 -57.16 -74.19 -15.00
CA ARG A 748 -56.17 -75.28 -15.06
C ARG A 748 -55.16 -75.27 -13.89
N LEU A 749 -55.61 -74.98 -12.67
CA LEU A 749 -54.78 -75.00 -11.47
C LEU A 749 -54.84 -76.38 -10.81
N LYS A 750 -53.68 -77.00 -10.48
CA LYS A 750 -53.62 -78.36 -9.90
C LYS A 750 -53.46 -78.32 -8.39
N GLU A 751 -54.02 -79.31 -7.68
CA GLU A 751 -53.98 -79.43 -6.21
C GLU A 751 -52.55 -79.51 -5.63
N ARG A 752 -51.54 -79.81 -6.45
CA ARG A 752 -50.13 -79.92 -6.03
C ARG A 752 -49.30 -78.64 -6.15
N ASP A 753 -49.85 -77.54 -6.68
CA ASP A 753 -49.10 -76.28 -6.88
C ASP A 753 -48.91 -75.46 -5.58
N ALA A 754 -49.36 -75.98 -4.42
CA ALA A 754 -49.29 -75.31 -3.11
C ALA A 754 -48.06 -75.68 -2.25
N LYS A 755 -47.17 -76.60 -2.68
CA LYS A 755 -45.92 -76.90 -1.98
C LYS A 755 -44.69 -76.47 -2.79
N GLY A 756 -44.25 -75.23 -2.52
CA GLY A 756 -42.87 -74.70 -2.62
C GLY A 756 -42.00 -75.01 -3.84
N ARG A 757 -41.64 -73.97 -4.60
CA ARG A 757 -40.32 -73.87 -5.25
C ARG A 757 -39.64 -72.57 -4.85
N HIS A 758 -38.75 -72.67 -3.85
CA HIS A 758 -37.49 -71.96 -3.88
C HIS A 758 -36.74 -72.44 -5.12
N LEU A 759 -36.38 -71.53 -6.03
CA LEU A 759 -35.35 -71.74 -7.02
C LEU A 759 -34.32 -70.62 -6.82
N ILE A 760 -33.25 -71.01 -6.16
CA ILE A 760 -31.91 -70.45 -6.36
C ILE A 760 -31.47 -70.98 -7.74
N ASP A 761 -30.90 -70.11 -8.59
CA ASP A 761 -29.74 -70.39 -9.44
C ASP A 761 -29.43 -69.18 -10.35
N GLU A 762 -28.22 -68.63 -10.13
CA GLU A 762 -27.19 -68.23 -11.12
C GLU A 762 -27.61 -67.59 -12.46
N GLU A 763 -27.45 -66.26 -12.56
CA GLU A 763 -26.39 -65.54 -13.32
C GLU A 763 -26.42 -64.03 -12.99
#